data_AF-A0A0D6KXK6-F1
#
_entry.id   AF-A0A0D6KXK6-F1
#
_cell.length_a   1.000
_cell.length_b   1.000
_cell.length_c   1.000
_cell.angle_alpha   90.00
_cell.angle_beta   90.00
_cell.angle_gamma   90.00
#
_symmetry.space_group_name_H-M   'P 1'
#
loop_
_entity.id
_entity.type
_entity.pdbx_description
1 polymer ?
#
loop_
_entity_poly.entity_id
_entity_poly.type
_entity_poly.pdbx_seq_one_letter_code
_entity_poly.pdbx_strand_id
1 'polypeptide(L)'
;MPLKLLKCDETIPEREKHVYIKEKGEDTTQFLPLSNIETIPGSLSERGCSYCGAKLVIGGVLKDTIQMIHGPIGCAYDTWHTKRYPSDNGHFQLKYVWSSDMKEQHVVFGGEKQLAKSIREAFKEFPDIKRMIVYTTCATALIGDDIRAVVKSAQQELGDVDIFCVECPGFAGVSQSKGHHVLNIAWINEKVGTFEPEITSPYTINVIGDYNIQGDTFVLEKYMEKMGVQIIAHFTGNGTYDALRGMHRAQLNVTNCARSAGYIANELKKRYGIPRMDVDTWGFDYCQEALRKIGAFFGIEDRAEAVIAEEVAKYQDRMNWYKERLKGKKVCIWTGGPRLWHWTKALEDDLGMQVVSMSSKFGHQEDFEKVIARGQEGTIYIDDGNELEFFEVLEMIRPDVVLTGPRVGALVKKLHLPYINGHGYHNGPYMGFEGAVNMARDLYNAIYSPLMNLAGIDIRDDETKKFLFSEDVKAEERPVVEKTSNISTIDQVVVETPAHQSLCVDRNNLVANSSFLPTHEVKGWNLELRTLVSEENRRFMDSEVQSAKSVDMTFDDAGASDETLILETQTSPTKLQLSQWQLVSRKVWGILKQLPQYIAKFSSQNQPLILGIILMIAVLITVKLVIALLNAINEIPLLPFVFELVGISYVGWFISRYLLKASARQELVNRIHSLQKEIV
;
A
#
# COMPACT_ATOMS: atom_id res chain seq x y z
N MET A 1 -32.36 -21.64 11.73
CA MET A 1 -31.00 -21.35 12.22
C MET A 1 -30.56 -20.11 11.48
N PRO A 2 -30.31 -19.00 12.19
CA PRO A 2 -30.03 -17.67 11.60
C PRO A 2 -28.71 -17.61 10.83
N LEU A 3 -27.71 -18.36 11.29
CA LEU A 3 -26.45 -18.54 10.58
C LEU A 3 -26.62 -19.64 9.54
N LYS A 4 -25.98 -19.45 8.38
CA LYS A 4 -26.26 -20.23 7.18
C LYS A 4 -25.01 -20.95 6.69
N LEU A 5 -25.05 -22.27 6.69
CA LEU A 5 -24.15 -23.08 5.88
C LEU A 5 -24.64 -23.07 4.42
N LEU A 6 -23.82 -22.52 3.52
CA LEU A 6 -24.02 -22.61 2.08
C LEU A 6 -23.60 -24.00 1.58
N LYS A 7 -24.16 -24.43 0.46
CA LYS A 7 -23.87 -25.75 -0.12
C LYS A 7 -22.42 -25.85 -0.58
N CYS A 8 -21.86 -24.80 -1.15
CA CYS A 8 -20.45 -24.77 -1.54
C CYS A 8 -19.48 -24.94 -0.35
N ASP A 9 -19.96 -24.70 0.87
CA ASP A 9 -19.15 -24.71 2.09
C ASP A 9 -19.28 -26.02 2.89
N GLU A 10 -19.94 -27.06 2.35
CA GLU A 10 -20.08 -28.36 3.02
C GLU A 10 -18.72 -28.98 3.45
N THR A 11 -17.63 -28.65 2.77
CA THR A 11 -16.27 -29.11 3.08
C THR A 11 -15.46 -28.14 3.95
N ILE A 12 -15.99 -26.94 4.20
CA ILE A 12 -15.43 -25.89 5.08
C ILE A 12 -16.52 -25.35 6.02
N PRO A 13 -17.16 -26.22 6.83
CA PRO A 13 -18.38 -25.88 7.58
C PRO A 13 -18.21 -24.75 8.60
N GLU A 14 -16.98 -24.39 8.97
CA GLU A 14 -16.69 -23.20 9.76
C GLU A 14 -17.25 -21.90 9.14
N ARG A 15 -17.44 -21.86 7.81
CA ARG A 15 -18.06 -20.73 7.08
C ARG A 15 -19.49 -20.42 7.50
N GLU A 16 -20.24 -21.38 8.06
CA GLU A 16 -21.58 -21.14 8.61
C GLU A 16 -21.59 -19.95 9.58
N LYS A 17 -20.52 -19.78 10.37
CA LYS A 17 -20.40 -18.72 11.37
C LYS A 17 -20.17 -17.32 10.80
N HIS A 18 -19.98 -17.22 9.50
CA HIS A 18 -19.64 -15.98 8.78
C HIS A 18 -20.78 -15.50 7.87
N VAL A 19 -21.84 -16.29 7.72
CA VAL A 19 -22.97 -15.98 6.85
C VAL A 19 -24.23 -15.87 7.69
N TYR A 20 -24.81 -14.68 7.73
CA TYR A 20 -26.06 -14.40 8.44
C TYR A 20 -27.16 -14.03 7.43
N ILE A 21 -28.32 -14.67 7.52
CA ILE A 21 -29.52 -14.24 6.80
C ILE A 21 -30.47 -13.66 7.83
N LYS A 22 -30.73 -12.36 7.75
CA LYS A 22 -31.54 -11.67 8.76
C LYS A 22 -33.01 -12.07 8.64
N GLU A 23 -33.57 -12.73 9.65
CA GLU A 23 -35.00 -13.07 9.68
C GLU A 23 -35.80 -12.14 10.60
N LYS A 24 -37.10 -12.10 10.37
CA LYS A 24 -38.02 -11.26 11.13
C LYS A 24 -38.15 -11.76 12.57
N GLY A 25 -38.03 -10.85 13.53
CA GLY A 25 -38.23 -11.14 14.95
C GLY A 25 -37.00 -11.74 15.66
N GLU A 26 -35.84 -11.75 15.00
CA GLU A 26 -34.59 -12.20 15.60
C GLU A 26 -33.95 -11.11 16.48
N ASP A 27 -33.30 -11.55 17.56
CA ASP A 27 -32.32 -10.73 18.27
C ASP A 27 -30.99 -10.79 17.51
N THR A 28 -30.72 -9.76 16.70
CA THR A 28 -29.55 -9.71 15.82
C THR A 28 -28.22 -9.79 16.56
N THR A 29 -28.19 -9.50 17.88
CA THR A 29 -26.95 -9.59 18.68
C THR A 29 -26.46 -11.02 18.84
N GLN A 30 -27.33 -12.01 18.67
CA GLN A 30 -27.00 -13.44 18.76
C GLN A 30 -26.39 -14.00 17.47
N PHE A 31 -26.51 -13.27 16.36
CA PHE A 31 -26.21 -13.77 15.01
C PHE A 31 -25.23 -12.89 14.24
N LEU A 32 -24.41 -12.12 14.97
CA LEU A 32 -23.32 -11.35 14.39
C LEU A 32 -22.30 -12.32 13.74
N PRO A 33 -22.00 -12.17 12.43
CA PRO A 33 -20.96 -12.95 11.80
C PRO A 33 -19.63 -12.86 12.55
N LEU A 34 -18.97 -14.00 12.71
CA LEU A 34 -17.54 -13.99 13.03
C LEU A 34 -16.83 -13.22 11.93
N SER A 35 -15.92 -12.33 12.32
CA SER A 35 -15.26 -11.42 11.40
C SER A 35 -13.89 -11.01 11.90
N ASN A 36 -13.02 -10.63 10.97
CA ASN A 36 -11.62 -10.33 11.23
C ASN A 36 -10.87 -11.48 11.97
N ILE A 37 -11.20 -12.72 11.62
CA ILE A 37 -10.44 -13.93 12.02
C ILE A 37 -9.70 -14.52 10.81
N GLU A 38 -8.88 -15.55 11.01
CA GLU A 38 -8.01 -16.14 9.99
C GLU A 38 -8.76 -16.56 8.73
N THR A 39 -8.16 -16.30 7.57
CA THR A 39 -8.68 -16.74 6.26
C THR A 39 -8.47 -18.24 6.09
N ILE A 40 -9.47 -18.95 5.58
CA ILE A 40 -9.37 -20.37 5.24
C ILE A 40 -8.48 -20.54 3.99
N PRO A 41 -7.38 -21.31 4.03
CA PRO A 41 -6.51 -21.53 2.88
C PRO A 41 -7.24 -22.20 1.71
N GLY A 42 -6.94 -21.77 0.47
CA GLY A 42 -7.51 -22.38 -0.74
C GLY A 42 -8.96 -21.99 -1.05
N SER A 43 -9.56 -21.08 -0.28
CA SER A 43 -10.95 -20.63 -0.45
C SER A 43 -11.18 -19.67 -1.63
N LEU A 44 -10.12 -19.04 -2.16
CA LEU A 44 -10.23 -17.87 -3.04
C LEU A 44 -10.95 -16.69 -2.35
N SER A 45 -10.69 -16.49 -1.06
CA SER A 45 -11.06 -15.28 -0.31
C SER A 45 -10.64 -14.01 -1.07
N GLU A 46 -11.49 -12.98 -0.97
CA GLU A 46 -11.27 -11.68 -1.58
C GLU A 46 -10.35 -10.74 -0.79
N ARG A 47 -9.77 -11.21 0.33
CA ARG A 47 -8.84 -10.41 1.16
C ARG A 47 -7.53 -10.11 0.44
N GLY A 48 -6.96 -8.96 0.82
CA GLY A 48 -5.57 -8.62 0.53
C GLY A 48 -4.72 -8.72 1.79
N CYS A 49 -3.52 -8.16 1.75
CA CYS A 49 -2.56 -8.24 2.86
C CYS A 49 -2.46 -6.94 3.68
N SER A 50 -1.80 -7.00 4.84
CA SER A 50 -1.56 -5.82 5.69
C SER A 50 -0.82 -4.69 4.99
N TYR A 51 0.24 -5.00 4.24
CA TYR A 51 0.99 -4.01 3.47
C TYR A 51 0.08 -3.19 2.54
N CYS A 52 -0.90 -3.84 1.89
CA CYS A 52 -1.89 -3.16 1.04
C CYS A 52 -2.71 -2.13 1.84
N GLY A 53 -3.16 -2.47 3.05
CA GLY A 53 -3.88 -1.54 3.92
C GLY A 53 -3.04 -0.32 4.33
N ALA A 54 -1.76 -0.50 4.61
CA ALA A 54 -0.88 0.62 4.94
C ALA A 54 -0.54 1.48 3.71
N LYS A 55 0.12 0.89 2.70
CA LYS A 55 0.65 1.62 1.55
C LYS A 55 -0.43 1.99 0.55
N LEU A 56 -1.20 1.03 0.04
CA LEU A 56 -2.11 1.29 -1.09
C LEU A 56 -3.39 2.02 -0.68
N VAL A 57 -3.85 1.85 0.56
CA VAL A 57 -5.10 2.46 1.03
C VAL A 57 -4.90 3.80 1.72
N ILE A 58 -3.87 3.96 2.56
CA ILE A 58 -3.71 5.16 3.39
C ILE A 58 -2.49 6.00 2.95
N GLY A 59 -1.27 5.48 3.10
CA GLY A 59 -0.06 6.30 2.92
C GLY A 59 0.22 6.71 1.48
N GLY A 60 -0.06 5.84 0.52
CA GLY A 60 0.13 6.06 -0.91
C GLY A 60 -0.86 7.03 -1.57
N VAL A 61 -1.77 7.61 -0.78
CA VAL A 61 -2.69 8.67 -1.21
C VAL A 61 -2.02 10.05 -1.15
N LEU A 62 -1.00 10.21 -0.28
CA LEU A 62 -0.31 11.48 -0.07
C LEU A 62 0.38 11.96 -1.33
N LYS A 63 0.12 13.23 -1.70
CA LYS A 63 0.51 13.78 -3.01
C LYS A 63 1.98 14.20 -3.10
N ASP A 64 2.66 14.37 -1.96
CA ASP A 64 4.00 14.96 -1.84
C ASP A 64 5.03 14.02 -1.19
N THR A 65 4.78 12.70 -1.25
CA THR A 65 5.52 11.72 -0.45
C THR A 65 6.02 10.55 -1.30
N ILE A 66 7.32 10.27 -1.24
CA ILE A 66 7.92 9.06 -1.82
C ILE A 66 7.42 7.83 -1.05
N GLN A 67 6.96 6.82 -1.79
CA GLN A 67 6.46 5.56 -1.24
C GLN A 67 7.53 4.47 -1.39
N MET A 68 8.45 4.38 -0.44
CA MET A 68 9.59 3.45 -0.47
C MET A 68 9.19 2.08 0.10
N ILE A 69 9.12 1.07 -0.77
CA ILE A 69 8.69 -0.27 -0.39
C ILE A 69 9.93 -1.13 -0.21
N HIS A 70 10.28 -1.40 1.03
CA HIS A 70 11.45 -2.21 1.37
C HIS A 70 11.12 -3.69 1.19
N GLY A 71 11.59 -4.25 0.09
CA GLY A 71 11.25 -5.61 -0.32
C GLY A 71 11.62 -5.91 -1.78
N PRO A 72 11.29 -7.12 -2.26
CA PRO A 72 11.37 -7.44 -3.68
C PRO A 72 10.41 -6.57 -4.49
N ILE A 73 10.64 -6.50 -5.81
CA ILE A 73 9.92 -5.59 -6.73
C ILE A 73 8.40 -5.83 -6.79
N GLY A 74 7.92 -7.04 -6.53
CA GLY A 74 6.51 -7.43 -6.73
C GLY A 74 5.54 -6.54 -5.96
N CYS A 75 5.78 -6.33 -4.65
CA CYS A 75 4.90 -5.50 -3.82
C CYS A 75 4.83 -4.03 -4.30
N ALA A 76 5.90 -3.52 -4.90
CA ALA A 76 5.90 -2.20 -5.51
C ALA A 76 5.05 -2.19 -6.78
N TYR A 77 5.35 -3.10 -7.72
CA TYR A 77 4.64 -3.22 -9.00
C TYR A 77 3.13 -3.43 -8.81
N ASP A 78 2.73 -4.38 -7.95
CA ASP A 78 1.32 -4.76 -7.74
C ASP A 78 0.48 -3.64 -7.09
N THR A 79 1.12 -2.62 -6.52
CA THR A 79 0.46 -1.47 -5.89
C THR A 79 0.60 -0.19 -6.69
N TRP A 80 0.91 -0.30 -7.98
CA TRP A 80 1.05 0.81 -8.91
C TRP A 80 0.05 0.69 -10.06
N HIS A 81 -0.50 1.81 -10.52
CA HIS A 81 -1.60 1.87 -11.50
C HIS A 81 -2.92 1.15 -11.12
N THR A 82 -3.14 0.82 -9.84
CA THR A 82 -4.34 0.09 -9.38
C THR A 82 -5.36 0.93 -8.61
N LYS A 83 -5.05 2.22 -8.35
CA LYS A 83 -5.90 3.14 -7.59
C LYS A 83 -6.24 4.41 -8.36
N ARG A 84 -7.26 5.12 -7.88
CA ARG A 84 -7.87 6.28 -8.54
C ARG A 84 -8.07 7.44 -7.57
N TYR A 85 -7.01 7.85 -6.89
CA TYR A 85 -7.02 9.00 -5.97
C TYR A 85 -6.28 10.19 -6.60
N PRO A 86 -6.92 11.02 -7.45
CA PRO A 86 -6.27 12.19 -8.01
C PRO A 86 -5.77 13.15 -6.93
N SER A 87 -4.88 14.05 -7.34
CA SER A 87 -4.39 15.17 -6.54
C SER A 87 -4.24 16.41 -7.43
N ASP A 88 -4.22 17.57 -6.80
CA ASP A 88 -4.05 18.88 -7.45
C ASP A 88 -2.61 19.19 -7.93
N ASN A 89 -1.64 18.31 -7.67
CA ASN A 89 -0.23 18.50 -8.05
C ASN A 89 0.23 17.62 -9.22
N GLY A 90 -0.69 17.26 -10.12
CA GLY A 90 -0.38 16.43 -11.28
C GLY A 90 -0.20 14.94 -10.97
N HIS A 91 -0.79 14.45 -9.87
CA HIS A 91 -0.95 13.02 -9.57
C HIS A 91 0.36 12.26 -9.33
N PHE A 92 1.33 12.90 -8.66
CA PHE A 92 2.64 12.30 -8.34
C PHE A 92 2.51 10.89 -7.72
N GLN A 93 1.63 10.73 -6.75
CA GLN A 93 1.35 9.49 -6.02
C GLN A 93 0.80 8.34 -6.89
N LEU A 94 0.26 8.65 -8.08
CA LEU A 94 -0.19 7.64 -9.04
C LEU A 94 0.85 7.32 -10.11
N LYS A 95 1.77 8.26 -10.38
CA LYS A 95 2.80 8.15 -11.43
C LYS A 95 4.00 7.32 -10.99
N TYR A 96 4.32 7.30 -9.70
CA TYR A 96 5.56 6.72 -9.21
C TYR A 96 5.35 5.72 -8.08
N VAL A 97 6.23 4.72 -8.04
CA VAL A 97 6.36 3.75 -6.95
C VAL A 97 7.84 3.41 -6.79
N TRP A 98 8.31 3.16 -5.57
CA TRP A 98 9.72 2.88 -5.29
C TRP A 98 9.87 1.54 -4.58
N SER A 99 10.86 0.77 -4.99
CA SER A 99 11.25 -0.48 -4.34
C SER A 99 12.73 -0.41 -3.97
N SER A 100 13.11 -1.01 -2.85
CA SER A 100 14.53 -1.27 -2.57
C SER A 100 15.13 -2.37 -3.45
N ASP A 101 14.31 -3.05 -4.26
CA ASP A 101 14.69 -4.14 -5.15
C ASP A 101 15.49 -5.25 -4.44
N MET A 102 14.90 -5.80 -3.38
CA MET A 102 15.53 -6.85 -2.58
C MET A 102 15.86 -8.08 -3.45
N LYS A 103 17.09 -8.59 -3.31
CA LYS A 103 17.65 -9.76 -4.01
C LYS A 103 18.02 -10.82 -2.98
N GLU A 104 18.38 -12.01 -3.45
CA GLU A 104 18.81 -13.12 -2.59
C GLU A 104 19.92 -12.72 -1.62
N GLN A 105 20.95 -12.01 -2.07
CA GLN A 105 22.03 -11.53 -1.18
C GLN A 105 21.51 -10.67 -0.01
N HIS A 106 20.43 -9.90 -0.21
CA HIS A 106 19.82 -9.08 0.83
C HIS A 106 19.01 -9.94 1.80
N VAL A 107 18.44 -11.06 1.34
CA VAL A 107 17.75 -12.03 2.20
C VAL A 107 18.77 -12.74 3.09
N VAL A 108 19.94 -13.11 2.55
CA VAL A 108 20.98 -13.85 3.29
C VAL A 108 21.74 -12.95 4.27
N PHE A 109 22.05 -11.71 3.88
CA PHE A 109 22.98 -10.84 4.61
C PHE A 109 22.38 -9.54 5.18
N GLY A 110 21.07 -9.32 5.02
CA GLY A 110 20.40 -8.10 5.44
C GLY A 110 20.14 -7.10 4.31
N GLY A 111 19.00 -6.43 4.35
CA GLY A 111 18.54 -5.44 3.36
C GLY A 111 18.84 -3.98 3.72
N GLU A 112 19.30 -3.70 4.94
CA GLU A 112 19.47 -2.34 5.47
C GLU A 112 20.36 -1.42 4.62
N LYS A 113 21.52 -1.92 4.14
CA LYS A 113 22.42 -1.14 3.28
C LYS A 113 21.77 -0.82 1.93
N GLN A 114 21.01 -1.75 1.39
CA GLN A 114 20.27 -1.57 0.15
C GLN A 114 19.14 -0.56 0.33
N LEU A 115 18.43 -0.59 1.48
CA LEU A 115 17.44 0.43 1.83
C LEU A 115 18.08 1.81 1.92
N ALA A 116 19.18 1.96 2.66
CA ALA A 116 19.89 3.23 2.79
C ALA A 116 20.30 3.81 1.44
N LYS A 117 20.82 2.96 0.54
CA LYS A 117 21.15 3.34 -0.84
C LYS A 117 19.91 3.82 -1.60
N SER A 118 18.82 3.04 -1.55
CA SER A 118 17.58 3.33 -2.26
C SER A 118 16.93 4.64 -1.79
N ILE A 119 17.01 4.96 -0.49
CA ILE A 119 16.53 6.23 0.07
C ILE A 119 17.28 7.41 -0.55
N ARG A 120 18.63 7.35 -0.58
CA ARG A 120 19.46 8.41 -1.17
C ARG A 120 19.18 8.60 -2.65
N GLU A 121 19.07 7.50 -3.40
CA GLU A 121 18.76 7.54 -4.83
C GLU A 121 17.40 8.17 -5.07
N ALA A 122 16.36 7.78 -4.32
CA ALA A 122 15.02 8.34 -4.50
C ALA A 122 14.98 9.86 -4.26
N PHE A 123 15.63 10.36 -3.20
CA PHE A 123 15.71 11.81 -2.94
C PHE A 123 16.62 12.56 -3.92
N LYS A 124 17.64 11.89 -4.47
CA LYS A 124 18.50 12.48 -5.52
C LYS A 124 17.73 12.64 -6.84
N GLU A 125 16.96 11.63 -7.24
CA GLU A 125 16.16 11.67 -8.47
C GLU A 125 14.95 12.61 -8.37
N PHE A 126 14.41 12.80 -7.15
CA PHE A 126 13.31 13.71 -6.86
C PHE A 126 13.70 14.76 -5.80
N PRO A 127 14.59 15.71 -6.14
CA PRO A 127 15.15 16.67 -5.17
C PRO A 127 14.10 17.60 -4.56
N ASP A 128 12.97 17.83 -5.24
CA ASP A 128 11.88 18.68 -4.76
C ASP A 128 10.96 17.96 -3.76
N ILE A 129 11.03 16.63 -3.67
CA ILE A 129 10.23 15.85 -2.72
C ILE A 129 11.03 15.67 -1.44
N LYS A 130 10.46 16.12 -0.30
CA LYS A 130 11.16 16.14 1.00
C LYS A 130 10.57 15.17 2.03
N ARG A 131 9.65 14.31 1.61
CA ARG A 131 8.89 13.41 2.49
C ARG A 131 8.90 11.99 1.95
N MET A 132 8.98 11.00 2.83
CA MET A 132 8.98 9.59 2.45
C MET A 132 8.27 8.74 3.51
N ILE A 133 7.60 7.69 3.07
CA ILE A 133 7.19 6.58 3.93
C ILE A 133 7.91 5.31 3.49
N VAL A 134 8.56 4.64 4.44
CA VAL A 134 9.22 3.34 4.27
C VAL A 134 8.31 2.24 4.82
N TYR A 135 7.98 1.26 3.98
CA TYR A 135 7.14 0.12 4.35
C TYR A 135 7.96 -1.16 4.37
N THR A 136 7.85 -1.96 5.42
CA THR A 136 8.35 -3.35 5.37
C THR A 136 7.43 -4.23 4.54
N THR A 137 8.01 -5.25 3.92
CA THR A 137 7.28 -6.34 3.26
C THR A 137 7.58 -7.67 3.94
N CYS A 138 7.03 -8.78 3.43
CA CYS A 138 7.18 -10.09 4.07
C CYS A 138 8.64 -10.49 4.31
N ALA A 139 9.50 -10.37 3.29
CA ALA A 139 10.88 -10.83 3.37
C ALA A 139 11.71 -9.99 4.37
N THR A 140 11.63 -8.67 4.28
CA THR A 140 12.42 -7.75 5.13
C THR A 140 12.01 -7.85 6.60
N ALA A 141 10.72 -8.06 6.87
CA ALA A 141 10.25 -8.28 8.24
C ALA A 141 10.72 -9.64 8.81
N LEU A 142 10.78 -10.69 8.00
CA LEU A 142 11.23 -12.02 8.45
C LEU A 142 12.73 -12.05 8.79
N ILE A 143 13.55 -11.34 8.02
CA ILE A 143 15.00 -11.29 8.28
C ILE A 143 15.37 -10.27 9.37
N GLY A 144 14.41 -9.44 9.80
CA GLY A 144 14.57 -8.53 10.94
C GLY A 144 15.36 -7.26 10.64
N ASP A 145 15.28 -6.73 9.41
CA ASP A 145 15.93 -5.45 9.07
C ASP A 145 15.40 -4.30 9.96
N ASP A 146 16.29 -3.54 10.61
CA ASP A 146 15.92 -2.39 11.43
C ASP A 146 15.76 -1.11 10.57
N ILE A 147 14.59 -0.98 9.95
CA ILE A 147 14.30 0.17 9.08
C ILE A 147 14.31 1.51 9.82
N ARG A 148 14.04 1.52 11.14
CA ARG A 148 14.01 2.76 11.94
C ARG A 148 15.42 3.30 12.16
N ALA A 149 16.39 2.42 12.43
CA ALA A 149 17.80 2.81 12.52
C ALA A 149 18.33 3.36 11.19
N VAL A 150 18.00 2.70 10.07
CA VAL A 150 18.38 3.16 8.72
C VAL A 150 17.80 4.53 8.42
N VAL A 151 16.50 4.72 8.66
CA VAL A 151 15.81 5.99 8.42
C VAL A 151 16.38 7.12 9.28
N LYS A 152 16.64 6.88 10.57
CA LYS A 152 17.26 7.87 11.45
C LYS A 152 18.61 8.35 10.91
N SER A 153 19.45 7.42 10.46
CA SER A 153 20.74 7.74 9.85
C SER A 153 20.58 8.54 8.55
N ALA A 154 19.66 8.12 7.68
CA ALA A 154 19.39 8.81 6.41
C ALA A 154 18.85 10.25 6.61
N GLN A 155 17.97 10.47 7.58
CA GLN A 155 17.49 11.81 7.92
C GLN A 155 18.62 12.72 8.44
N GLN A 156 19.53 12.18 9.26
CA GLN A 156 20.71 12.94 9.72
C GLN A 156 21.66 13.30 8.58
N GLU A 157 21.84 12.38 7.62
CA GLU A 157 22.70 12.58 6.43
C GLU A 157 22.10 13.60 5.46
N LEU A 158 20.81 13.50 5.15
CA LEU A 158 20.14 14.28 4.10
C LEU A 158 19.62 15.64 4.59
N GLY A 159 19.49 15.83 5.90
CA GLY A 159 19.07 17.10 6.51
C GLY A 159 17.57 17.37 6.34
N ASP A 160 17.20 18.12 5.30
CA ASP A 160 15.83 18.63 5.08
C ASP A 160 14.89 17.57 4.48
N VAL A 161 14.78 16.42 5.14
CA VAL A 161 13.82 15.36 4.82
C VAL A 161 13.18 14.81 6.08
N ASP A 162 11.90 14.43 5.99
CA ASP A 162 11.22 13.69 7.05
C ASP A 162 10.71 12.36 6.51
N ILE A 163 11.03 11.28 7.23
CA ILE A 163 10.72 9.92 6.81
C ILE A 163 9.94 9.21 7.92
N PHE A 164 8.89 8.49 7.54
CA PHE A 164 8.07 7.69 8.43
C PHE A 164 8.23 6.19 8.13
N CYS A 165 8.28 5.36 9.16
CA CYS A 165 8.41 3.91 9.03
C CYS A 165 7.10 3.20 9.35
N VAL A 166 6.74 2.20 8.54
CA VAL A 166 5.59 1.34 8.79
C VAL A 166 5.99 -0.14 8.70
N GLU A 167 5.88 -0.84 9.82
CA GLU A 167 6.17 -2.27 9.92
C GLU A 167 4.91 -3.10 9.65
N CYS A 168 4.61 -3.32 8.36
CA CYS A 168 3.35 -3.91 7.92
C CYS A 168 3.56 -5.06 6.92
N PRO A 169 4.30 -6.13 7.27
CA PRO A 169 4.48 -7.25 6.36
C PRO A 169 3.14 -7.88 5.99
N GLY A 170 3.05 -8.46 4.80
CA GLY A 170 1.80 -8.97 4.26
C GLY A 170 1.11 -10.02 5.14
N PHE A 171 1.91 -10.84 5.84
CA PHE A 171 1.43 -11.88 6.76
C PHE A 171 0.95 -11.35 8.13
N ALA A 172 1.11 -10.06 8.43
CA ALA A 172 0.64 -9.51 9.70
C ALA A 172 -0.89 -9.46 9.74
N GLY A 173 -1.50 -9.91 10.83
CA GLY A 173 -2.95 -10.00 10.93
C GLY A 173 -3.53 -10.92 9.85
N VAL A 174 -4.78 -10.65 9.45
CA VAL A 174 -5.51 -11.53 8.51
C VAL A 174 -5.94 -10.81 7.23
N SER A 175 -5.73 -9.49 7.13
CA SER A 175 -6.24 -8.67 6.05
C SER A 175 -5.60 -7.27 6.01
N GLN A 176 -6.07 -6.42 5.08
CA GLN A 176 -5.73 -5.00 5.02
C GLN A 176 -5.95 -4.25 6.35
N SER A 177 -6.89 -4.73 7.20
CA SER A 177 -7.26 -4.05 8.44
C SER A 177 -6.09 -3.84 9.39
N LYS A 178 -5.17 -4.81 9.49
CA LYS A 178 -4.01 -4.71 10.38
C LYS A 178 -3.01 -3.66 9.87
N GLY A 179 -2.86 -3.51 8.55
CA GLY A 179 -2.12 -2.42 7.93
C GLY A 179 -2.67 -1.04 8.29
N HIS A 180 -4.00 -0.89 8.26
CA HIS A 180 -4.65 0.36 8.69
C HIS A 180 -4.26 0.69 10.13
N HIS A 181 -4.44 -0.27 11.05
CA HIS A 181 -4.13 -0.08 12.47
C HIS A 181 -2.67 0.31 12.70
N VAL A 182 -1.72 -0.44 12.14
CA VAL A 182 -0.28 -0.17 12.34
C VAL A 182 0.09 1.24 11.88
N LEU A 183 -0.32 1.63 10.68
CA LEU A 183 -0.02 2.96 10.15
C LEU A 183 -0.63 4.07 11.01
N ASN A 184 -1.91 3.95 11.39
CA ASN A 184 -2.59 4.95 12.21
C ASN A 184 -1.90 5.16 13.56
N ILE A 185 -1.62 4.06 14.27
CA ILE A 185 -1.04 4.11 15.62
C ILE A 185 0.41 4.62 15.57
N ALA A 186 1.21 4.16 14.60
CA ALA A 186 2.57 4.65 14.43
C ALA A 186 2.57 6.15 14.06
N TRP A 187 1.67 6.60 13.18
CA TRP A 187 1.60 8.00 12.76
C TRP A 187 1.30 8.94 13.94
N ILE A 188 0.29 8.63 14.75
CA ILE A 188 -0.04 9.46 15.93
C ILE A 188 1.03 9.44 17.02
N ASN A 189 1.81 8.37 17.10
CA ASN A 189 2.91 8.27 18.06
C ASN A 189 4.14 9.06 17.63
N GLU A 190 4.40 9.14 16.33
CA GLU A 190 5.69 9.60 15.82
C GLU A 190 5.64 10.94 15.09
N LYS A 191 4.49 11.27 14.47
CA LYS A 191 4.40 12.38 13.51
C LYS A 191 3.37 13.46 13.88
N VAL A 192 2.22 13.10 14.46
CA VAL A 192 1.26 14.11 14.96
C VAL A 192 1.88 14.93 16.08
N GLY A 193 1.73 16.26 16.04
CA GLY A 193 2.33 17.17 17.02
C GLY A 193 3.70 17.72 16.61
N THR A 194 4.22 17.33 15.44
CA THR A 194 5.57 17.72 14.98
C THR A 194 5.57 18.85 13.95
N PHE A 195 4.40 19.39 13.60
CA PHE A 195 4.24 20.52 12.69
C PHE A 195 3.07 21.39 13.16
N GLU A 196 3.23 22.71 13.07
CA GLU A 196 2.19 23.66 13.48
C GLU A 196 1.59 24.34 12.25
N PRO A 197 0.35 24.02 11.86
CA PRO A 197 -0.31 24.64 10.72
C PRO A 197 -0.74 26.08 11.05
N GLU A 198 -0.77 26.93 10.03
CA GLU A 198 -1.41 28.24 10.13
C GLU A 198 -2.93 28.08 10.31
N ILE A 199 -3.51 28.78 11.27
CA ILE A 199 -4.96 28.77 11.52
C ILE A 199 -5.59 30.02 10.89
N THR A 200 -6.41 29.80 9.86
CA THR A 200 -7.03 30.85 9.04
C THR A 200 -8.53 30.98 9.25
N SER A 201 -9.15 30.05 9.98
CA SER A 201 -10.56 30.11 10.37
C SER A 201 -10.74 29.88 11.88
N PRO A 202 -11.74 30.51 12.53
CA PRO A 202 -12.15 30.14 13.87
C PRO A 202 -12.72 28.72 13.97
N TYR A 203 -13.07 28.09 12.83
CA TYR A 203 -13.65 26.75 12.75
C TYR A 203 -12.67 25.82 12.02
N THR A 204 -12.18 24.80 12.72
CA THR A 204 -11.13 23.91 12.20
C THR A 204 -11.50 22.45 12.37
N ILE A 205 -11.33 21.67 11.30
CA ILE A 205 -11.59 20.23 11.32
C ILE A 205 -10.41 19.43 10.77
N ASN A 206 -10.35 18.14 11.13
CA ASN A 206 -9.74 17.12 10.28
C ASN A 206 -10.85 16.35 9.57
N VAL A 207 -10.64 16.01 8.30
CA VAL A 207 -11.45 15.03 7.57
C VAL A 207 -10.72 13.69 7.62
N ILE A 208 -11.30 12.70 8.31
CA ILE A 208 -10.66 11.44 8.63
C ILE A 208 -11.34 10.27 7.92
N GLY A 209 -10.57 9.45 7.22
CA GLY A 209 -11.08 8.27 6.52
C GLY A 209 -11.79 8.60 5.22
N ASP A 210 -11.22 9.54 4.46
CA ASP A 210 -11.51 9.77 3.04
C ASP A 210 -10.19 9.73 2.25
N TYR A 211 -10.24 9.12 1.07
CA TYR A 211 -9.06 8.78 0.25
C TYR A 211 -9.12 9.41 -1.15
N ASN A 212 -9.98 10.39 -1.37
CA ASN A 212 -10.16 11.11 -2.62
C ASN A 212 -10.43 10.25 -3.86
N ILE A 213 -11.18 9.15 -3.72
CA ILE A 213 -11.45 8.27 -4.87
C ILE A 213 -12.23 9.04 -5.94
N GLN A 214 -11.64 9.15 -7.14
CA GLN A 214 -12.11 9.99 -8.24
C GLN A 214 -12.49 11.44 -7.85
N GLY A 215 -11.84 12.01 -6.83
CA GLY A 215 -12.09 13.39 -6.42
C GLY A 215 -13.11 13.58 -5.28
N ASP A 216 -13.49 12.50 -4.57
CA ASP A 216 -14.43 12.57 -3.43
C ASP A 216 -14.07 13.66 -2.39
N THR A 217 -12.78 13.87 -2.10
CA THR A 217 -12.32 14.86 -1.12
C THR A 217 -12.53 16.29 -1.59
N PHE A 218 -12.35 16.56 -2.90
CA PHE A 218 -12.58 17.89 -3.47
C PHE A 218 -14.03 18.36 -3.28
N VAL A 219 -14.98 17.41 -3.22
CA VAL A 219 -16.39 17.71 -2.95
C VAL A 219 -16.57 18.24 -1.53
N LEU A 220 -15.96 17.59 -0.53
CA LEU A 220 -16.03 18.02 0.86
C LEU A 220 -15.28 19.33 1.10
N GLU A 221 -14.12 19.52 0.47
CA GLU A 221 -13.36 20.78 0.51
C GLU A 221 -14.25 21.97 0.11
N LYS A 222 -14.98 21.84 -1.01
CA LYS A 222 -15.91 22.87 -1.50
C LYS A 222 -17.02 23.18 -0.49
N TYR A 223 -17.57 22.19 0.19
CA TYR A 223 -18.61 22.42 1.20
C TYR A 223 -18.06 23.11 2.45
N MET A 224 -16.90 22.68 2.93
CA MET A 224 -16.24 23.30 4.09
C MET A 224 -15.81 24.74 3.80
N GLU A 225 -15.29 25.02 2.60
CA GLU A 225 -14.97 26.38 2.14
C GLU A 225 -16.20 27.29 2.18
N LYS A 226 -17.34 26.86 1.61
CA LYS A 226 -18.59 27.62 1.66
C LYS A 226 -19.11 27.86 3.08
N MET A 227 -18.87 26.93 4.00
CA MET A 227 -19.22 27.09 5.42
C MET A 227 -18.21 27.97 6.19
N GLY A 228 -17.06 28.29 5.59
CA GLY A 228 -15.96 29.01 6.23
C GLY A 228 -15.20 28.15 7.25
N VAL A 229 -15.18 26.83 7.07
CA VAL A 229 -14.48 25.87 7.92
C VAL A 229 -13.14 25.52 7.30
N GLN A 230 -12.05 25.72 8.05
CA GLN A 230 -10.72 25.30 7.63
C GLN A 230 -10.51 23.82 7.89
N ILE A 231 -10.03 23.11 6.88
CA ILE A 231 -9.57 21.73 7.04
C ILE A 231 -8.07 21.75 7.34
N ILE A 232 -7.68 21.30 8.53
CA ILE A 232 -6.27 21.20 8.95
C ILE A 232 -5.59 20.06 8.21
N ALA A 233 -6.25 18.90 8.17
CA ALA A 233 -5.73 17.73 7.50
C ALA A 233 -6.85 16.88 6.90
N HIS A 234 -6.60 16.39 5.69
CA HIS A 234 -7.31 15.25 5.11
C HIS A 234 -6.49 14.01 5.37
N PHE A 235 -7.07 13.03 6.09
CA PHE A 235 -6.49 11.72 6.33
C PHE A 235 -7.17 10.69 5.43
N THR A 236 -6.71 10.44 4.19
CA THR A 236 -5.48 11.00 3.54
C THR A 236 -5.71 11.57 2.13
N GLY A 237 -6.96 11.67 1.68
CA GLY A 237 -7.35 12.16 0.35
C GLY A 237 -6.80 13.55 0.00
N ASN A 238 -6.13 13.68 -1.16
CA ASN A 238 -5.42 14.91 -1.58
C ASN A 238 -4.45 15.51 -0.54
N GLY A 239 -4.12 14.76 0.52
CA GLY A 239 -3.38 15.26 1.66
C GLY A 239 -1.89 15.40 1.38
N THR A 240 -1.26 16.24 2.18
CA THR A 240 0.21 16.35 2.29
C THR A 240 0.68 15.69 3.58
N TYR A 241 1.91 15.18 3.56
CA TYR A 241 2.53 14.60 4.75
C TYR A 241 2.53 15.58 5.94
N ASP A 242 2.81 16.86 5.68
CA ASP A 242 2.92 17.86 6.74
C ASP A 242 1.58 18.29 7.33
N ALA A 243 0.51 18.36 6.53
CA ALA A 243 -0.82 18.58 7.06
C ALA A 243 -1.18 17.50 8.11
N LEU A 244 -0.84 16.24 7.83
CA LEU A 244 -1.08 15.13 8.77
C LEU A 244 -0.26 15.23 10.07
N ARG A 245 0.87 15.94 10.08
CA ARG A 245 1.65 16.21 11.31
C ARG A 245 0.95 17.25 12.20
N GLY A 246 0.12 18.11 11.62
CA GLY A 246 -0.63 19.19 12.29
C GLY A 246 -2.02 18.82 12.80
N MET A 247 -2.43 17.55 12.70
CA MET A 247 -3.79 17.10 13.06
C MET A 247 -4.24 17.46 14.48
N HIS A 248 -3.31 17.68 15.43
CA HIS A 248 -3.62 18.05 16.81
C HIS A 248 -4.19 19.46 16.97
N ARG A 249 -4.21 20.28 15.90
CA ARG A 249 -4.72 21.65 15.94
C ARG A 249 -6.18 21.81 15.52
N ALA A 250 -6.82 20.76 15.00
CA ALA A 250 -8.24 20.81 14.69
C ALA A 250 -9.11 20.83 15.96
N GLN A 251 -10.28 21.46 15.88
CA GLN A 251 -11.30 21.44 16.93
C GLN A 251 -12.22 20.20 16.84
N LEU A 252 -12.34 19.59 15.66
CA LEU A 252 -13.22 18.44 15.42
C LEU A 252 -12.61 17.45 14.43
N ASN A 253 -12.79 16.14 14.68
CA ASN A 253 -12.48 15.08 13.74
C ASN A 253 -13.76 14.56 13.09
N VAL A 254 -13.99 14.92 11.82
CA VAL A 254 -15.10 14.42 11.00
C VAL A 254 -14.67 13.12 10.35
N THR A 255 -15.23 11.99 10.81
CA THR A 255 -14.78 10.64 10.41
C THR A 255 -15.81 9.97 9.51
N ASN A 256 -15.42 9.61 8.29
CA ASN A 256 -16.26 8.83 7.38
C ASN A 256 -15.91 7.34 7.45
N CYS A 257 -14.73 6.93 6.94
CA CYS A 257 -14.31 5.54 7.03
C CYS A 257 -13.79 5.16 8.44
N ALA A 258 -14.73 4.83 9.34
CA ALA A 258 -14.44 4.42 10.71
C ALA A 258 -13.53 3.18 10.81
N ARG A 259 -13.58 2.26 9.82
CA ARG A 259 -12.80 1.01 9.88
C ARG A 259 -11.30 1.24 9.76
N SER A 260 -10.87 2.05 8.80
CA SER A 260 -9.45 2.25 8.50
C SER A 260 -8.84 3.41 9.27
N ALA A 261 -9.65 4.38 9.72
CA ALA A 261 -9.16 5.61 10.32
C ALA A 261 -9.80 5.96 11.68
N GLY A 262 -10.72 5.14 12.19
CA GLY A 262 -11.26 5.32 13.55
C GLY A 262 -10.17 5.22 14.63
N TYR A 263 -9.08 4.49 14.37
CA TYR A 263 -7.94 4.35 15.29
C TYR A 263 -7.30 5.70 15.61
N ILE A 264 -6.93 6.48 14.58
CA ILE A 264 -6.29 7.79 14.78
C ILE A 264 -7.29 8.80 15.36
N ALA A 265 -8.55 8.78 14.93
CA ALA A 265 -9.59 9.65 15.49
C ALA A 265 -9.79 9.42 17.00
N ASN A 266 -9.80 8.17 17.43
CA ASN A 266 -9.90 7.80 18.85
C ASN A 266 -8.69 8.27 19.66
N GLU A 267 -7.47 8.09 19.12
CA GLU A 267 -6.25 8.53 19.80
C GLU A 267 -6.10 10.06 19.82
N LEU A 268 -6.56 10.77 18.78
CA LEU A 268 -6.64 12.24 18.78
C LEU A 268 -7.58 12.75 19.86
N LYS A 269 -8.76 12.13 20.01
CA LYS A 269 -9.70 12.43 21.11
C LYS A 269 -9.05 12.19 22.47
N LYS A 270 -8.34 11.08 22.63
CA LYS A 270 -7.70 10.71 23.89
C LYS A 270 -6.55 11.64 24.28
N ARG A 271 -5.70 12.04 23.33
CA ARG A 271 -4.47 12.81 23.60
C ARG A 271 -4.68 14.32 23.59
N TYR A 272 -5.55 14.80 22.71
CA TYR A 272 -5.74 16.23 22.44
C TYR A 272 -7.16 16.72 22.74
N GLY A 273 -8.07 15.83 23.18
CA GLY A 273 -9.45 16.19 23.50
C GLY A 273 -10.36 16.45 22.28
N ILE A 274 -9.85 16.24 21.06
CA ILE A 274 -10.56 16.56 19.80
C ILE A 274 -11.73 15.57 19.60
N PRO A 275 -13.00 16.00 19.64
CA PRO A 275 -14.13 15.11 19.49
C PRO A 275 -14.11 14.37 18.15
N ARG A 276 -14.61 13.13 18.15
CA ARG A 276 -14.84 12.33 16.94
C ARG A 276 -16.33 12.39 16.60
N MET A 277 -16.63 12.79 15.37
CA MET A 277 -17.97 12.78 14.81
C MET A 277 -18.01 11.84 13.60
N ASP A 278 -18.71 10.72 13.73
CA ASP A 278 -18.93 9.81 12.61
C ASP A 278 -20.04 10.37 11.71
N VAL A 279 -19.77 10.42 10.41
CA VAL A 279 -20.68 10.89 9.37
C VAL A 279 -20.70 9.92 8.20
N ASP A 280 -21.77 10.00 7.40
CA ASP A 280 -21.89 9.33 6.12
C ASP A 280 -21.80 10.40 5.03
N THR A 281 -20.72 10.41 4.24
CA THR A 281 -20.53 11.39 3.15
C THR A 281 -20.93 10.85 1.77
N TRP A 282 -21.37 9.60 1.72
CA TRP A 282 -22.14 9.02 0.61
C TRP A 282 -23.63 9.00 0.96
N GLY A 283 -24.48 9.23 -0.04
CA GLY A 283 -25.93 9.38 0.14
C GLY A 283 -26.34 10.85 0.09
N PHE A 284 -27.45 11.11 -0.58
CA PHE A 284 -27.97 12.46 -0.80
C PHE A 284 -28.48 13.04 0.51
N ASP A 285 -29.30 12.29 1.25
CA ASP A 285 -29.85 12.73 2.53
C ASP A 285 -28.80 12.66 3.66
N TYR A 286 -27.93 11.64 3.64
CA TYR A 286 -26.83 11.55 4.61
C TYR A 286 -25.83 12.70 4.49
N CYS A 287 -25.57 13.21 3.27
CA CYS A 287 -24.73 14.39 3.11
C CYS A 287 -25.36 15.62 3.78
N GLN A 288 -26.68 15.81 3.70
CA GLN A 288 -27.37 16.88 4.42
C GLN A 288 -27.21 16.72 5.94
N GLU A 289 -27.40 15.50 6.46
CA GLU A 289 -27.23 15.22 7.89
C GLU A 289 -25.79 15.51 8.36
N ALA A 290 -24.79 15.13 7.57
CA ALA A 290 -23.38 15.40 7.87
C ALA A 290 -23.11 16.91 7.96
N LEU A 291 -23.56 17.70 6.99
CA LEU A 291 -23.41 19.16 7.00
C LEU A 291 -24.14 19.81 8.17
N ARG A 292 -25.36 19.34 8.50
CA ARG A 292 -26.12 19.80 9.68
C ARG A 292 -25.37 19.53 10.98
N LYS A 293 -24.81 18.33 11.16
CA LYS A 293 -24.02 17.98 12.36
C LYS A 293 -22.78 18.87 12.51
N ILE A 294 -22.06 19.10 11.42
CA ILE A 294 -20.88 19.99 11.42
C ILE A 294 -21.30 21.43 11.74
N GLY A 295 -22.37 21.91 11.10
CA GLY A 295 -22.92 23.25 11.36
C GLY A 295 -23.32 23.45 12.83
N ALA A 296 -24.04 22.48 13.39
CA ALA A 296 -24.48 22.51 14.78
C ALA A 296 -23.31 22.47 15.79
N PHE A 297 -22.22 21.75 15.48
CA PHE A 297 -21.04 21.73 16.35
C PHE A 297 -20.39 23.11 16.49
N PHE A 298 -20.36 23.90 15.42
CA PHE A 298 -19.72 25.22 15.39
C PHE A 298 -20.70 26.40 15.59
N GLY A 299 -22.02 26.16 15.63
CA GLY A 299 -23.03 27.22 15.69
C GLY A 299 -23.13 28.02 14.39
N ILE A 300 -22.98 27.34 13.24
CA ILE A 300 -23.07 27.89 11.88
C ILE A 300 -24.13 27.16 11.04
N GLU A 301 -25.23 26.78 11.67
CA GLU A 301 -26.35 26.05 11.05
C GLU A 301 -26.93 26.79 9.85
N ASP A 302 -26.97 28.12 9.89
CA ASP A 302 -27.41 28.98 8.79
C ASP A 302 -26.57 28.77 7.52
N ARG A 303 -25.25 28.62 7.66
CA ARG A 303 -24.34 28.34 6.55
C ARG A 303 -24.49 26.91 6.03
N ALA A 304 -24.67 25.95 6.93
CA ALA A 304 -24.91 24.56 6.55
C ALA A 304 -26.21 24.45 5.73
N GLU A 305 -27.31 25.05 6.19
CA GLU A 305 -28.59 25.04 5.46
C GLU A 305 -28.49 25.81 4.14
N ALA A 306 -27.70 26.89 4.06
CA ALA A 306 -27.48 27.59 2.79
C ALA A 306 -26.81 26.69 1.74
N VAL A 307 -25.77 25.93 2.12
CA VAL A 307 -25.12 24.95 1.23
C VAL A 307 -26.10 23.85 0.85
N ILE A 308 -26.84 23.30 1.81
CA ILE A 308 -27.83 22.24 1.57
C ILE A 308 -28.90 22.72 0.58
N ALA A 309 -29.50 23.90 0.81
CA ALA A 309 -30.54 24.45 -0.05
C ALA A 309 -30.03 24.65 -1.49
N GLU A 310 -28.81 25.18 -1.65
CA GLU A 310 -28.19 25.38 -2.96
C GLU A 310 -27.97 24.05 -3.70
N GLU A 311 -27.43 23.04 -3.03
CA GLU A 311 -27.11 21.75 -3.65
C GLU A 311 -28.36 20.90 -3.91
N VAL A 312 -29.34 20.92 -3.00
CA VAL A 312 -30.65 20.27 -3.19
C VAL A 312 -31.36 20.85 -4.42
N ALA A 313 -31.39 22.18 -4.56
CA ALA A 313 -32.01 22.84 -5.71
C ALA A 313 -31.37 22.43 -7.06
N LYS A 314 -30.07 22.10 -7.07
CA LYS A 314 -29.37 21.67 -8.29
C LYS A 314 -29.63 20.22 -8.67
N TYR A 315 -29.76 19.34 -7.69
CA TYR A 315 -29.60 17.90 -7.92
C TYR A 315 -30.84 17.05 -7.58
N GLN A 316 -31.80 17.57 -6.80
CA GLN A 316 -32.96 16.80 -6.33
C GLN A 316 -33.80 16.25 -7.50
N ASP A 317 -34.06 17.04 -8.54
CA ASP A 317 -34.88 16.60 -9.68
C ASP A 317 -34.23 15.43 -10.43
N ARG A 318 -32.89 15.46 -10.57
CA ARG A 318 -32.13 14.36 -11.18
C ARG A 318 -32.17 13.11 -10.29
N MET A 319 -32.03 13.28 -8.97
CA MET A 319 -32.19 12.16 -8.02
C MET A 319 -33.57 11.54 -8.12
N ASN A 320 -34.63 12.35 -8.14
CA ASN A 320 -36.01 11.89 -8.26
C ASN A 320 -36.23 11.10 -9.57
N TRP A 321 -35.67 11.57 -10.68
CA TRP A 321 -35.73 10.88 -11.97
C TRP A 321 -35.09 9.48 -11.90
N TYR A 322 -33.93 9.35 -11.26
CA TYR A 322 -33.27 8.05 -11.10
C TYR A 322 -34.02 7.16 -10.10
N LYS A 323 -34.50 7.70 -8.99
CA LYS A 323 -35.29 6.98 -7.99
C LYS A 323 -36.51 6.33 -8.61
N GLU A 324 -37.26 7.04 -9.46
CA GLU A 324 -38.42 6.50 -10.17
C GLU A 324 -38.08 5.23 -10.98
N ARG A 325 -36.89 5.20 -11.60
CA ARG A 325 -36.44 4.12 -12.50
C ARG A 325 -35.69 3.00 -11.76
N LEU A 326 -35.05 3.30 -10.65
CA LEU A 326 -34.26 2.35 -9.87
C LEU A 326 -35.07 1.70 -8.72
N LYS A 327 -36.26 2.22 -8.43
CA LYS A 327 -37.13 1.69 -7.37
C LYS A 327 -37.37 0.19 -7.53
N GLY A 328 -37.15 -0.56 -6.45
CA GLY A 328 -37.33 -2.01 -6.38
C GLY A 328 -36.19 -2.83 -6.98
N LYS A 329 -35.17 -2.21 -7.58
CA LYS A 329 -34.01 -2.94 -8.11
C LYS A 329 -33.17 -3.52 -6.99
N LYS A 330 -32.77 -4.78 -7.15
CA LYS A 330 -32.00 -5.55 -6.18
C LYS A 330 -30.50 -5.37 -6.39
N VAL A 331 -29.77 -5.12 -5.32
CA VAL A 331 -28.36 -4.75 -5.34
C VAL A 331 -27.55 -5.68 -4.42
N CYS A 332 -26.40 -6.13 -4.90
CA CYS A 332 -25.36 -6.73 -4.05
C CYS A 332 -24.25 -5.72 -3.78
N ILE A 333 -23.68 -5.68 -2.57
CA ILE A 333 -22.51 -4.85 -2.23
C ILE A 333 -21.40 -5.74 -1.67
N TRP A 334 -20.38 -6.03 -2.47
CA TRP A 334 -19.27 -6.91 -2.10
C TRP A 334 -17.95 -6.15 -2.19
N THR A 335 -17.55 -5.55 -1.07
CA THR A 335 -16.42 -4.61 -1.02
C THR A 335 -15.55 -4.84 0.22
N GLY A 336 -14.85 -3.80 0.72
CA GLY A 336 -13.97 -3.92 1.89
C GLY A 336 -14.71 -4.14 3.20
N GLY A 337 -15.81 -3.41 3.41
CA GLY A 337 -16.58 -3.42 4.65
C GLY A 337 -17.41 -2.14 4.81
N PRO A 338 -16.80 -0.95 5.04
CA PRO A 338 -17.54 0.26 5.40
C PRO A 338 -18.64 0.69 4.43
N ARG A 339 -18.38 0.53 3.12
CA ARG A 339 -19.35 0.92 2.09
C ARG A 339 -20.65 0.13 2.15
N LEU A 340 -20.66 -1.04 2.81
CA LEU A 340 -21.90 -1.78 3.05
C LEU A 340 -22.84 -0.94 3.93
N TRP A 341 -22.39 -0.53 5.12
CA TRP A 341 -23.23 0.23 6.05
C TRP A 341 -23.43 1.68 5.63
N HIS A 342 -22.49 2.29 4.89
CA HIS A 342 -22.70 3.62 4.30
C HIS A 342 -23.79 3.60 3.21
N TRP A 343 -23.86 2.55 2.37
CA TRP A 343 -24.72 2.56 1.18
C TRP A 343 -26.04 1.83 1.34
N THR A 344 -26.13 0.82 2.22
CA THR A 344 -27.33 -0.05 2.28
C THR A 344 -28.61 0.75 2.41
N LYS A 345 -28.64 1.70 3.35
CA LYS A 345 -29.81 2.52 3.63
C LYS A 345 -29.89 3.76 2.72
N ALA A 346 -28.76 4.32 2.28
CA ALA A 346 -28.75 5.42 1.31
C ALA A 346 -29.35 5.00 -0.04
N LEU A 347 -29.01 3.82 -0.56
CA LEU A 347 -29.59 3.30 -1.82
C LEU A 347 -31.09 3.01 -1.68
N GLU A 348 -31.53 2.60 -0.49
CA GLU A 348 -32.95 2.40 -0.20
C GLU A 348 -33.70 3.72 -0.12
N ASP A 349 -33.24 4.66 0.70
CA ASP A 349 -33.94 5.91 0.97
C ASP A 349 -33.88 6.86 -0.23
N ASP A 350 -32.71 7.02 -0.84
CA ASP A 350 -32.51 7.99 -1.93
C ASP A 350 -32.99 7.45 -3.30
N LEU A 351 -32.86 6.14 -3.55
CA LEU A 351 -33.13 5.53 -4.87
C LEU A 351 -34.21 4.45 -4.87
N GLY A 352 -34.74 4.06 -3.70
CA GLY A 352 -35.76 3.03 -3.60
C GLY A 352 -35.26 1.61 -3.93
N MET A 353 -33.95 1.39 -3.95
CA MET A 353 -33.34 0.10 -4.26
C MET A 353 -33.36 -0.83 -3.05
N GLN A 354 -33.20 -2.14 -3.28
CA GLN A 354 -33.15 -3.15 -2.22
C GLN A 354 -31.78 -3.80 -2.18
N VAL A 355 -31.03 -3.59 -1.11
CA VAL A 355 -29.73 -4.25 -0.94
C VAL A 355 -29.97 -5.64 -0.36
N VAL A 356 -29.78 -6.69 -1.18
CA VAL A 356 -30.20 -8.07 -0.89
C VAL A 356 -29.05 -8.99 -0.48
N SER A 357 -27.80 -8.60 -0.76
CA SER A 357 -26.62 -9.29 -0.26
C SER A 357 -25.47 -8.32 -0.05
N MET A 358 -24.72 -8.53 1.03
CA MET A 358 -23.57 -7.73 1.40
C MET A 358 -22.43 -8.62 1.85
N SER A 359 -21.23 -8.39 1.30
CA SER A 359 -20.03 -9.14 1.63
C SER A 359 -18.87 -8.20 1.94
N SER A 360 -18.22 -8.47 3.07
CA SER A 360 -17.14 -7.66 3.63
C SER A 360 -15.84 -8.45 3.57
N LYS A 361 -14.84 -7.93 2.87
CA LYS A 361 -13.50 -8.56 2.86
C LYS A 361 -12.88 -8.57 4.26
N PHE A 362 -12.97 -7.47 5.00
CA PHE A 362 -12.16 -7.26 6.20
C PHE A 362 -12.84 -6.43 7.30
N GLY A 363 -14.16 -6.27 7.24
CA GLY A 363 -14.92 -5.64 8.31
C GLY A 363 -14.71 -6.38 9.64
N HIS A 364 -14.83 -5.63 10.73
CA HIS A 364 -14.86 -6.20 12.08
C HIS A 364 -16.32 -6.37 12.52
N GLN A 365 -16.55 -6.97 13.69
CA GLN A 365 -17.89 -7.09 14.24
C GLN A 365 -18.62 -5.74 14.36
N GLU A 366 -17.91 -4.65 14.70
CA GLU A 366 -18.46 -3.28 14.68
C GLU A 366 -19.07 -2.90 13.32
N ASP A 367 -18.45 -3.31 12.21
CA ASP A 367 -18.98 -3.04 10.88
C ASP A 367 -20.23 -3.88 10.60
N PHE A 368 -20.28 -5.11 11.13
CA PHE A 368 -21.44 -5.98 11.03
C PHE A 368 -22.61 -5.48 11.88
N GLU A 369 -22.36 -4.97 13.08
CA GLU A 369 -23.37 -4.28 13.90
C GLU A 369 -23.99 -3.11 13.13
N LYS A 370 -23.16 -2.25 12.54
CA LYS A 370 -23.61 -1.09 11.75
C LYS A 370 -24.45 -1.50 10.53
N VAL A 371 -23.97 -2.47 9.75
CA VAL A 371 -24.66 -2.87 8.51
C VAL A 371 -25.94 -3.64 8.81
N ILE A 372 -25.97 -4.50 9.83
CA ILE A 372 -27.17 -5.27 10.20
C ILE A 372 -28.23 -4.35 10.81
N ALA A 373 -27.82 -3.32 11.57
CA ALA A 373 -28.74 -2.31 12.08
C ALA A 373 -29.42 -1.50 10.96
N ARG A 374 -28.69 -1.20 9.88
CA ARG A 374 -29.19 -0.42 8.74
C ARG A 374 -29.88 -1.26 7.66
N GLY A 375 -29.49 -2.52 7.52
CA GLY A 375 -29.91 -3.39 6.42
C GLY A 375 -31.25 -4.10 6.66
N GLN A 376 -31.84 -4.57 5.55
CA GLN A 376 -33.19 -5.14 5.52
C GLN A 376 -33.23 -6.59 6.03
N GLU A 377 -34.41 -7.00 6.49
CA GLU A 377 -34.75 -8.43 6.67
C GLU A 377 -34.66 -9.16 5.32
N GLY A 378 -34.33 -10.45 5.34
CA GLY A 378 -34.07 -11.29 4.16
C GLY A 378 -32.72 -11.06 3.48
N THR A 379 -31.94 -10.06 3.91
CA THR A 379 -30.61 -9.77 3.36
C THR A 379 -29.57 -10.77 3.86
N ILE A 380 -28.65 -11.16 2.98
CA ILE A 380 -27.52 -12.04 3.30
C ILE A 380 -26.28 -11.21 3.63
N TYR A 381 -25.73 -11.34 4.85
CA TYR A 381 -24.55 -10.66 5.35
C TYR A 381 -23.39 -11.65 5.47
N ILE A 382 -22.27 -11.38 4.78
CA ILE A 382 -21.17 -12.33 4.61
C ILE A 382 -19.85 -11.68 5.06
N ASP A 383 -19.17 -12.28 6.02
CA ASP A 383 -17.77 -11.99 6.32
C ASP A 383 -16.83 -12.84 5.45
N ASP A 384 -15.76 -12.23 4.94
CA ASP A 384 -14.71 -12.88 4.15
C ASP A 384 -15.26 -13.78 3.03
N GLY A 385 -16.19 -13.22 2.25
CA GLY A 385 -16.86 -13.95 1.19
C GLY A 385 -15.88 -14.49 0.14
N ASN A 386 -16.14 -15.71 -0.32
CA ASN A 386 -15.32 -16.38 -1.32
C ASN A 386 -16.05 -16.57 -2.66
N GLU A 387 -15.29 -16.91 -3.71
CA GLU A 387 -15.83 -16.88 -5.08
C GLU A 387 -16.97 -17.88 -5.31
N LEU A 388 -16.95 -19.05 -4.67
CA LEU A 388 -18.03 -20.03 -4.81
C LEU A 388 -19.30 -19.60 -4.07
N GLU A 389 -19.17 -19.03 -2.87
CA GLU A 389 -20.29 -18.45 -2.14
C GLU A 389 -20.98 -17.35 -2.95
N PHE A 390 -20.20 -16.53 -3.67
CA PHE A 390 -20.76 -15.51 -4.54
C PHE A 390 -21.66 -16.10 -5.63
N PHE A 391 -21.27 -17.20 -6.27
CA PHE A 391 -22.13 -17.86 -7.26
C PHE A 391 -23.42 -18.39 -6.63
N GLU A 392 -23.33 -19.10 -5.52
CA GLU A 392 -24.51 -19.67 -4.84
C GLU A 392 -25.47 -18.55 -4.39
N VAL A 393 -24.93 -17.46 -3.83
CA VAL A 393 -25.72 -16.29 -3.45
C VAL A 393 -26.43 -15.67 -4.66
N LEU A 394 -25.75 -15.49 -5.80
CA LEU A 394 -26.38 -14.94 -7.01
C LEU A 394 -27.54 -15.82 -7.50
N GLU A 395 -27.42 -17.14 -7.40
CA GLU A 395 -28.49 -18.07 -7.73
C GLU A 395 -29.69 -17.95 -6.77
N MET A 396 -29.42 -17.78 -5.47
CA MET A 396 -30.45 -17.61 -4.43
C MET A 396 -31.26 -16.32 -4.60
N ILE A 397 -30.59 -15.18 -4.81
CA ILE A 397 -31.24 -13.86 -4.72
C ILE A 397 -31.48 -13.18 -6.06
N ARG A 398 -30.77 -13.56 -7.14
CA ARG A 398 -30.88 -12.99 -8.51
C ARG A 398 -30.95 -11.45 -8.51
N PRO A 399 -29.86 -10.74 -8.15
CA PRO A 399 -29.85 -9.28 -8.12
C PRO A 399 -29.95 -8.68 -9.53
N ASP A 400 -30.23 -7.37 -9.61
CA ASP A 400 -30.19 -6.61 -10.86
C ASP A 400 -28.79 -6.02 -11.13
N VAL A 401 -27.98 -5.78 -10.08
CA VAL A 401 -26.62 -5.23 -10.20
C VAL A 401 -25.74 -5.61 -9.00
N VAL A 402 -24.42 -5.70 -9.23
CA VAL A 402 -23.41 -5.94 -8.17
C VAL A 402 -22.44 -4.77 -8.07
N LEU A 403 -22.28 -4.22 -6.86
CA LEU A 403 -21.26 -3.22 -6.54
C LEU A 403 -20.05 -3.95 -5.95
N THR A 404 -19.00 -4.14 -6.77
CA THR A 404 -17.81 -4.93 -6.39
C THR A 404 -16.55 -4.49 -7.13
N GLY A 405 -15.42 -5.15 -6.93
CA GLY A 405 -14.18 -4.89 -7.66
C GLY A 405 -14.26 -5.28 -9.14
N PRO A 406 -13.43 -4.72 -10.02
CA PRO A 406 -13.50 -4.97 -11.46
C PRO A 406 -13.25 -6.44 -11.85
N ARG A 407 -12.45 -7.19 -11.06
CA ARG A 407 -12.21 -8.62 -11.27
C ARG A 407 -13.50 -9.43 -11.13
N VAL A 408 -14.19 -9.28 -9.99
CA VAL A 408 -15.49 -9.93 -9.73
C VAL A 408 -16.56 -9.39 -10.68
N GLY A 409 -16.51 -8.09 -11.02
CA GLY A 409 -17.37 -7.49 -12.04
C GLY A 409 -17.25 -8.15 -13.42
N ALA A 410 -16.04 -8.51 -13.83
CA ALA A 410 -15.79 -9.26 -15.06
C ALA A 410 -16.31 -10.70 -15.01
N LEU A 411 -16.30 -11.32 -13.82
CA LEU A 411 -16.84 -12.66 -13.57
C LEU A 411 -18.37 -12.65 -13.70
N VAL A 412 -19.07 -11.81 -12.93
CA VAL A 412 -20.55 -11.78 -12.92
C VAL A 412 -21.15 -11.30 -14.24
N LYS A 413 -20.39 -10.54 -15.03
CA LYS A 413 -20.78 -10.19 -16.41
C LYS A 413 -21.05 -11.43 -17.27
N LYS A 414 -20.39 -12.56 -17.00
CA LYS A 414 -20.63 -13.84 -17.71
C LYS A 414 -21.98 -14.47 -17.36
N LEU A 415 -22.59 -14.03 -16.27
CA LEU A 415 -23.96 -14.38 -15.86
C LEU A 415 -24.99 -13.34 -16.35
N HIS A 416 -24.59 -12.46 -17.28
CA HIS A 416 -25.38 -11.34 -17.78
C HIS A 416 -25.83 -10.37 -16.68
N LEU A 417 -25.04 -10.27 -15.61
CA LEU A 417 -25.28 -9.38 -14.50
C LEU A 417 -24.36 -8.15 -14.63
N PRO A 418 -24.90 -6.93 -14.72
CA PRO A 418 -24.09 -5.72 -14.73
C PRO A 418 -23.42 -5.51 -13.37
N TYR A 419 -22.31 -4.77 -13.38
CA TYR A 419 -21.61 -4.39 -12.16
C TYR A 419 -21.26 -2.91 -12.14
N ILE A 420 -21.19 -2.34 -10.94
CA ILE A 420 -20.54 -1.06 -10.68
C ILE A 420 -19.27 -1.31 -9.87
N ASN A 421 -18.17 -0.61 -10.19
CA ASN A 421 -16.95 -0.72 -9.42
C ASN A 421 -17.15 -0.09 -8.02
N GLY A 422 -17.49 -0.91 -7.04
CA GLY A 422 -17.75 -0.51 -5.66
C GLY A 422 -16.51 -0.07 -4.89
N HIS A 423 -15.31 -0.10 -5.50
CA HIS A 423 -14.05 0.36 -4.91
C HIS A 423 -13.54 1.65 -5.56
N GLY A 424 -13.36 1.63 -6.88
CA GLY A 424 -12.78 2.74 -7.65
C GLY A 424 -13.77 3.53 -8.51
N TYR A 425 -15.08 3.24 -8.39
CA TYR A 425 -16.20 3.83 -9.15
C TYR A 425 -16.14 3.57 -10.66
N HIS A 426 -17.26 3.78 -11.35
CA HIS A 426 -17.23 3.90 -12.81
C HIS A 426 -16.87 5.33 -13.18
N ASN A 427 -17.80 6.27 -12.98
CA ASN A 427 -17.64 7.69 -13.29
C ASN A 427 -18.00 8.51 -12.03
N GLY A 428 -17.07 8.56 -11.08
CA GLY A 428 -17.19 9.31 -9.84
C GLY A 428 -17.01 10.83 -10.03
N PRO A 429 -16.82 11.59 -8.93
CA PRO A 429 -16.87 11.14 -7.53
C PRO A 429 -18.28 10.64 -7.14
N TYR A 430 -18.38 9.88 -6.05
CA TYR A 430 -19.65 9.36 -5.53
C TYR A 430 -20.04 9.98 -4.18
N MET A 431 -19.14 10.67 -3.47
CA MET A 431 -19.49 11.43 -2.27
C MET A 431 -20.24 12.74 -2.60
N GLY A 432 -21.03 13.20 -1.64
CA GLY A 432 -21.79 14.46 -1.73
C GLY A 432 -23.02 14.41 -2.63
N PHE A 433 -23.65 15.57 -2.82
CA PHE A 433 -24.91 15.70 -3.56
C PHE A 433 -24.77 15.30 -5.02
N GLU A 434 -23.77 15.88 -5.72
CA GLU A 434 -23.47 15.52 -7.11
C GLU A 434 -23.03 14.06 -7.23
N GLY A 435 -22.23 13.57 -6.28
CA GLY A 435 -21.74 12.21 -6.30
C GLY A 435 -22.85 11.16 -6.15
N ALA A 436 -23.86 11.44 -5.34
CA ALA A 436 -25.05 10.59 -5.26
C ALA A 436 -25.77 10.48 -6.63
N VAL A 437 -25.89 11.59 -7.36
CA VAL A 437 -26.44 11.60 -8.72
C VAL A 437 -25.54 10.82 -9.70
N ASN A 438 -24.22 10.93 -9.58
CA ASN A 438 -23.27 10.18 -10.40
C ASN A 438 -23.38 8.68 -10.18
N MET A 439 -23.51 8.24 -8.92
CA MET A 439 -23.75 6.84 -8.59
C MET A 439 -25.08 6.37 -9.17
N ALA A 440 -26.16 7.14 -9.00
CA ALA A 440 -27.48 6.82 -9.53
C ALA A 440 -27.47 6.69 -11.06
N ARG A 441 -26.78 7.59 -11.77
CA ARG A 441 -26.56 7.52 -13.23
C ARG A 441 -25.86 6.23 -13.63
N ASP A 442 -24.76 5.89 -12.96
CA ASP A 442 -23.98 4.73 -13.32
C ASP A 442 -24.79 3.44 -13.07
N LEU A 443 -25.49 3.35 -11.93
CA LEU A 443 -26.41 2.23 -11.63
C LEU A 443 -27.49 2.10 -12.70
N TYR A 444 -28.14 3.20 -13.08
CA TYR A 444 -29.17 3.22 -14.14
C TYR A 444 -28.60 2.70 -15.46
N ASN A 445 -27.48 3.26 -15.93
CA ASN A 445 -26.90 2.87 -17.22
C ASN A 445 -26.43 1.40 -17.22
N ALA A 446 -25.96 0.89 -16.09
CA ALA A 446 -25.53 -0.50 -15.97
C ALA A 446 -26.72 -1.47 -16.05
N ILE A 447 -27.80 -1.19 -15.31
CA ILE A 447 -29.01 -2.03 -15.28
C ILE A 447 -29.75 -1.99 -16.62
N TYR A 448 -29.91 -0.82 -17.22
CA TYR A 448 -30.69 -0.62 -18.45
C TYR A 448 -29.85 -0.73 -19.73
N SER A 449 -28.66 -1.34 -19.65
CA SER A 449 -27.81 -1.55 -20.81
C SER A 449 -28.43 -2.55 -21.80
N PRO A 450 -28.60 -2.20 -23.10
CA PRO A 450 -29.12 -3.11 -24.11
C PRO A 450 -28.28 -4.38 -24.27
N LEU A 451 -26.98 -4.31 -23.94
CA LEU A 451 -26.05 -5.43 -24.08
C LEU A 451 -26.42 -6.62 -23.18
N MET A 452 -27.04 -6.38 -22.01
CA MET A 452 -27.46 -7.47 -21.12
C MET A 452 -28.62 -8.26 -21.73
N ASN A 453 -29.56 -7.57 -22.39
CA ASN A 453 -30.64 -8.22 -23.12
C ASN A 453 -30.13 -8.96 -24.37
N LEU A 454 -29.25 -8.33 -25.14
CA LEU A 454 -28.68 -8.94 -26.35
C LEU A 454 -27.88 -10.21 -26.05
N ALA A 455 -27.16 -10.25 -24.92
CA ALA A 455 -26.39 -11.43 -24.53
C ALA A 455 -27.27 -12.64 -24.18
N GLY A 456 -28.52 -12.43 -23.77
CA GLY A 456 -29.48 -13.49 -23.48
C GLY A 456 -30.10 -14.16 -24.72
N ILE A 457 -29.85 -13.63 -25.91
CA ILE A 457 -30.43 -14.12 -27.17
C ILE A 457 -29.56 -15.24 -27.76
N ASP A 458 -30.11 -16.44 -27.94
CA ASP A 458 -29.45 -17.50 -28.70
C ASP A 458 -29.85 -17.41 -30.18
N ILE A 459 -28.96 -16.87 -31.01
CA ILE A 459 -29.20 -16.74 -32.46
C ILE A 459 -29.35 -18.07 -33.20
N ARG A 460 -29.06 -19.21 -32.55
CA ARG A 460 -29.25 -20.55 -33.11
C ARG A 460 -30.68 -21.05 -32.94
N ASP A 461 -31.43 -20.47 -32.01
CA ASP A 461 -32.83 -20.78 -31.78
C ASP A 461 -33.68 -20.36 -32.98
N ASP A 462 -34.50 -21.28 -33.49
CA ASP A 462 -35.22 -21.10 -34.76
C ASP A 462 -36.34 -20.06 -34.64
N GLU A 463 -36.93 -19.88 -33.45
CA GLU A 463 -37.90 -18.82 -33.17
C GLU A 463 -37.22 -17.44 -33.15
N THR A 464 -36.03 -17.36 -32.57
CA THR A 464 -35.18 -16.17 -32.61
C THR A 464 -34.74 -15.82 -34.04
N LYS A 465 -34.40 -16.81 -34.87
CA LYS A 465 -34.11 -16.60 -36.30
C LYS A 465 -35.33 -16.08 -37.05
N LYS A 466 -36.52 -16.62 -36.79
CA LYS A 466 -37.76 -16.11 -37.39
C LYS A 466 -38.01 -14.65 -36.99
N PHE A 467 -37.74 -14.25 -35.74
CA PHE A 467 -37.91 -12.87 -35.31
C PHE A 467 -36.85 -11.92 -35.89
N LEU A 468 -35.57 -12.33 -35.95
CA LEU A 468 -34.49 -11.48 -36.48
C LEU A 468 -34.47 -11.42 -38.02
N PHE A 469 -35.02 -12.43 -38.71
CA PHE A 469 -34.97 -12.59 -40.16
C PHE A 469 -36.35 -12.73 -40.83
N SER A 470 -37.46 -12.47 -40.14
CA SER A 470 -38.76 -12.34 -40.81
C SER A 470 -38.77 -11.10 -41.70
N GLU A 471 -39.30 -11.22 -42.90
CA GLU A 471 -39.45 -10.11 -43.83
C GLU A 471 -40.39 -9.00 -43.29
N ASP A 472 -41.21 -9.31 -42.28
CA ASP A 472 -42.19 -8.41 -41.67
C ASP A 472 -41.56 -7.35 -40.73
N VAL A 473 -40.32 -7.53 -40.26
CA VAL A 473 -39.61 -6.49 -39.47
C VAL A 473 -39.04 -5.37 -40.37
N LYS A 474 -39.31 -5.40 -41.68
CA LYS A 474 -39.00 -4.30 -42.60
C LYS A 474 -40.05 -3.18 -42.65
N ALA A 475 -41.20 -3.27 -41.97
CA ALA A 475 -42.31 -2.34 -42.25
C ALA A 475 -43.06 -1.71 -41.05
N GLU A 476 -42.78 -2.04 -39.79
CA GLU A 476 -43.40 -1.32 -38.66
C GLU A 476 -42.38 -0.48 -37.88
N GLU A 477 -42.49 0.82 -38.13
CA GLU A 477 -41.98 1.96 -37.34
C GLU A 477 -40.67 1.73 -36.59
N ARG A 478 -39.56 1.96 -37.31
CA ARG A 478 -38.41 2.58 -36.66
C ARG A 478 -38.94 3.84 -35.97
N PRO A 479 -38.68 4.08 -34.67
CA PRO A 479 -38.93 5.40 -34.11
C PRO A 479 -38.10 6.36 -34.93
N VAL A 480 -38.78 7.14 -35.76
CA VAL A 480 -38.21 8.34 -36.34
C VAL A 480 -37.88 9.17 -35.12
N VAL A 481 -36.59 9.25 -34.80
CA VAL A 481 -36.08 10.39 -34.06
C VAL A 481 -36.45 11.57 -34.94
N GLU A 482 -37.61 12.17 -34.68
CA GLU A 482 -37.92 13.49 -35.18
C GLU A 482 -36.71 14.32 -34.79
N LYS A 483 -36.03 14.86 -35.80
CA LYS A 483 -35.22 16.04 -35.62
C LYS A 483 -36.17 17.11 -35.11
N THR A 484 -36.37 17.16 -33.80
CA THR A 484 -36.71 18.39 -33.10
C THR A 484 -35.50 19.30 -33.25
N SER A 485 -35.47 19.93 -34.43
CA SER A 485 -34.84 21.20 -34.69
C SER A 485 -35.53 22.23 -33.80
N ASN A 486 -35.18 22.23 -32.50
CA ASN A 486 -35.37 23.30 -31.52
C ASN A 486 -34.82 22.87 -30.15
N ILE A 487 -33.56 22.44 -30.11
CA ILE A 487 -32.70 22.64 -28.94
C ILE A 487 -31.63 23.63 -29.36
N SER A 488 -32.05 24.87 -29.55
CA SER A 488 -31.15 25.99 -29.32
C SER A 488 -30.89 26.06 -27.81
N THR A 489 -29.61 26.08 -27.44
CA THR A 489 -29.09 26.41 -26.10
C THR A 489 -29.54 25.50 -24.95
N ILE A 490 -28.89 24.34 -24.82
CA ILE A 490 -28.43 23.92 -23.50
C ILE A 490 -26.98 24.38 -23.44
N ASP A 491 -26.73 25.41 -22.64
CA ASP A 491 -25.39 25.89 -22.36
C ASP A 491 -24.56 24.72 -21.83
N GLN A 492 -23.65 24.24 -22.68
CA GLN A 492 -22.45 23.61 -22.19
C GLN A 492 -21.78 24.67 -21.32
N VAL A 493 -21.84 24.49 -20.01
CA VAL A 493 -20.86 25.08 -19.10
C VAL A 493 -19.54 24.42 -19.44
N VAL A 494 -18.88 24.98 -20.45
CA VAL A 494 -17.47 24.78 -20.75
C VAL A 494 -16.74 25.33 -19.53
N VAL A 495 -16.18 24.43 -18.73
CA VAL A 495 -15.09 24.81 -17.83
C VAL A 495 -13.92 25.16 -18.75
N GLU A 496 -13.70 26.45 -18.96
CA GLU A 496 -12.50 26.95 -19.63
C GLU A 496 -11.28 26.49 -18.85
N THR A 497 -10.49 25.61 -19.47
CA THR A 497 -9.10 25.38 -19.08
C THR A 497 -8.22 26.15 -20.07
N PRO A 498 -7.21 26.92 -19.63
CA PRO A 498 -6.38 27.68 -20.55
C PRO A 498 -5.51 26.75 -21.41
N ALA A 499 -5.75 26.83 -22.72
CA ALA A 499 -4.91 26.57 -23.89
C ALA A 499 -3.69 25.63 -23.73
N HIS A 500 -3.72 24.49 -24.44
CA HIS A 500 -2.62 24.08 -25.30
C HIS A 500 -3.11 23.21 -26.49
N GLN A 501 -2.76 23.70 -27.69
CA GLN A 501 -2.93 23.20 -29.07
C GLN A 501 -3.52 21.79 -29.30
N SER A 502 -4.71 21.75 -29.90
CA SER A 502 -5.30 20.57 -30.55
C SER A 502 -4.89 20.47 -32.03
N LEU A 503 -4.29 19.34 -32.42
CA LEU A 503 -4.24 18.89 -33.82
C LEU A 503 -5.54 18.14 -34.14
N CYS A 504 -6.38 18.70 -35.02
CA CYS A 504 -7.59 18.07 -35.54
C CYS A 504 -7.26 16.91 -36.47
N VAL A 505 -7.98 15.78 -36.32
CA VAL A 505 -8.11 14.77 -37.37
C VAL A 505 -9.60 14.62 -37.68
N ASP A 506 -9.95 14.96 -38.92
CA ASP A 506 -11.32 14.95 -39.43
C ASP A 506 -11.79 13.50 -39.71
N ARG A 507 -12.97 13.15 -39.19
CA ARG A 507 -13.62 11.85 -39.34
C ARG A 507 -14.57 11.92 -40.53
N ASN A 508 -14.06 11.84 -41.75
CA ASN A 508 -14.86 11.53 -42.94
C ASN A 508 -13.94 11.07 -44.08
N ASN A 509 -13.65 9.77 -44.13
CA ASN A 509 -13.40 9.00 -45.37
C ASN A 509 -12.82 7.62 -45.02
N LEU A 510 -13.68 6.62 -44.86
CA LEU A 510 -13.28 5.20 -44.93
C LEU A 510 -14.35 4.43 -45.69
N VAL A 511 -14.21 4.41 -47.02
CA VAL A 511 -14.74 3.33 -47.87
C VAL A 511 -13.62 2.91 -48.83
N ALA A 512 -13.46 1.60 -48.94
CA ALA A 512 -12.37 0.89 -49.59
C ALA A 512 -12.21 1.21 -51.09
N ASN A 513 -10.96 1.27 -51.56
CA ASN A 513 -10.57 0.44 -52.70
C ASN A 513 -9.05 0.22 -52.78
N SER A 514 -8.71 -1.04 -53.02
CA SER A 514 -7.40 -1.58 -53.34
C SER A 514 -6.88 -1.07 -54.67
N SER A 515 -5.65 -0.55 -54.70
CA SER A 515 -4.63 -0.62 -55.76
C SER A 515 -3.72 0.61 -55.71
N PHE A 516 -2.43 0.41 -56.07
CA PHE A 516 -1.31 1.36 -56.13
C PHE A 516 -0.44 1.51 -54.86
N LEU A 517 0.49 0.56 -54.71
CA LEU A 517 1.83 0.82 -54.17
C LEU A 517 2.81 0.96 -55.35
N PRO A 518 3.64 2.02 -55.41
CA PRO A 518 4.90 1.98 -56.14
C PRO A 518 6.06 1.70 -55.18
N THR A 519 6.72 0.61 -55.53
CA THR A 519 8.09 0.15 -55.26
C THR A 519 9.15 1.23 -54.96
N HIS A 520 10.06 0.94 -54.01
CA HIS A 520 11.50 0.79 -54.32
C HIS A 520 12.24 -0.07 -53.26
N GLU A 521 12.73 -1.21 -53.78
CA GLU A 521 13.91 -2.02 -53.43
C GLU A 521 14.25 -2.39 -51.97
N VAL A 522 13.94 -3.65 -51.66
CA VAL A 522 14.60 -4.46 -50.62
C VAL A 522 15.72 -5.27 -51.28
N LYS A 523 16.98 -5.05 -50.85
CA LYS A 523 18.06 -6.03 -50.96
C LYS A 523 18.37 -6.54 -49.55
N GLY A 524 17.88 -7.73 -49.24
CA GLY A 524 18.11 -8.38 -47.96
C GLY A 524 19.50 -8.97 -47.86
N TRP A 525 20.03 -9.08 -46.63
CA TRP A 525 21.05 -10.07 -46.27
C TRP A 525 20.84 -10.52 -44.81
N ASN A 526 20.61 -11.82 -44.71
CA ASN A 526 20.85 -12.80 -43.65
C ASN A 526 21.18 -12.35 -42.21
N LEU A 527 20.44 -13.00 -41.31
CA LEU A 527 20.65 -13.14 -39.89
C LEU A 527 21.90 -14.01 -39.61
N GLU A 528 22.95 -13.42 -39.04
CA GLU A 528 23.98 -14.15 -38.30
C GLU A 528 24.16 -13.54 -36.91
N LEU A 529 24.00 -14.41 -35.91
CA LEU A 529 24.28 -14.17 -34.49
C LEU A 529 25.78 -13.94 -34.29
N ARG A 530 26.18 -12.74 -33.85
CA ARG A 530 27.42 -12.53 -33.09
C ARG A 530 27.25 -11.49 -31.99
N THR A 531 27.53 -11.96 -30.78
CA THR A 531 27.92 -11.21 -29.58
C THR A 531 28.98 -10.16 -29.88
N LEU A 532 28.72 -8.89 -29.57
CA LEU A 532 29.76 -7.89 -29.32
C LEU A 532 29.30 -6.91 -28.24
N VAL A 533 29.99 -7.03 -27.11
CA VAL A 533 30.11 -6.06 -26.03
C VAL A 533 30.65 -4.75 -26.63
N SER A 534 29.85 -3.67 -26.59
CA SER A 534 30.33 -2.30 -26.81
C SER A 534 30.60 -1.68 -25.43
N GLU A 535 31.84 -1.48 -24.99
CA GLU A 535 32.76 -0.44 -25.47
C GLU A 535 32.26 1.00 -25.25
N GLU A 536 31.60 1.23 -24.11
CA GLU A 536 31.35 2.58 -23.57
C GLU A 536 31.78 2.72 -22.08
N ASN A 537 32.79 1.93 -21.67
CA ASN A 537 33.43 2.00 -20.35
C ASN A 537 34.95 2.26 -20.45
N ARG A 538 35.40 2.92 -21.53
CA ARG A 538 36.82 3.18 -21.79
C ARG A 538 37.08 4.62 -22.18
N ARG A 539 36.71 5.56 -21.29
CA ARG A 539 37.21 6.95 -21.28
C ARG A 539 36.68 7.64 -20.02
N PHE A 540 37.26 7.33 -18.86
CA PHE A 540 37.37 8.24 -17.70
C PHE A 540 38.22 7.58 -16.59
N MET A 541 39.41 7.10 -16.96
CA MET A 541 40.51 6.81 -16.04
C MET A 541 41.79 6.94 -16.86
N ASP A 542 42.32 8.15 -16.94
CA ASP A 542 43.73 8.46 -17.17
C ASP A 542 43.94 10.00 -17.12
N SER A 543 44.01 10.53 -15.90
CA SER A 543 44.87 11.66 -15.57
C SER A 543 45.08 11.70 -14.06
N GLU A 544 46.34 11.83 -13.64
CA GLU A 544 46.85 11.98 -12.27
C GLU A 544 47.22 10.70 -11.48
N VAL A 545 48.30 10.03 -11.90
CA VAL A 545 49.34 9.57 -10.96
C VAL A 545 50.72 9.67 -11.63
N GLN A 546 51.49 10.71 -11.28
CA GLN A 546 52.95 10.67 -11.35
C GLN A 546 53.58 11.53 -10.23
N SER A 547 54.03 10.83 -9.18
CA SER A 547 55.19 11.08 -8.30
C SER A 547 54.88 10.37 -6.97
N ALA A 548 55.72 9.56 -6.36
CA ALA A 548 57.17 9.60 -6.27
C ALA A 548 57.78 8.18 -6.21
N LYS A 549 59.07 8.14 -6.58
CA LYS A 549 59.95 6.96 -6.60
C LYS A 549 60.16 6.36 -5.21
N SER A 550 60.19 5.02 -5.19
CA SER A 550 60.70 4.19 -4.10
C SER A 550 62.22 4.29 -3.98
N VAL A 551 62.70 4.28 -2.73
CA VAL A 551 64.08 3.96 -2.36
C VAL A 551 64.02 2.61 -1.65
N ASP A 552 64.56 1.58 -2.29
CA ASP A 552 64.91 0.32 -1.63
C ASP A 552 66.27 0.50 -0.94
N MET A 553 66.38 0.03 0.31
CA MET A 553 67.66 -0.23 0.96
C MET A 553 67.65 -1.64 1.53
N THR A 554 68.59 -2.43 1.00
CA THR A 554 69.00 -3.75 1.46
C THR A 554 69.74 -3.67 2.80
N PHE A 555 69.53 -4.67 3.65
CA PHE A 555 70.36 -4.95 4.82
C PHE A 555 71.59 -5.75 4.38
N ASP A 556 72.76 -5.39 4.89
CA ASP A 556 73.94 -6.26 4.97
C ASP A 556 74.76 -5.93 6.23
N ASP A 557 75.57 -6.92 6.60
CA ASP A 557 76.04 -7.34 7.92
C ASP A 557 77.03 -6.45 8.70
N ALA A 558 77.14 -6.82 9.98
CA ALA A 558 78.09 -6.37 10.98
C ALA A 558 79.56 -6.71 10.67
N GLY A 559 80.48 -5.85 11.15
CA GLY A 559 81.92 -6.14 11.23
C GLY A 559 82.65 -5.07 12.02
N ALA A 560 83.31 -5.48 13.10
CA ALA A 560 84.02 -4.64 14.07
C ALA A 560 85.40 -4.17 13.59
N SER A 561 85.85 -2.99 14.07
CA SER A 561 87.23 -2.77 14.53
C SER A 561 87.38 -1.45 15.31
N ASP A 562 88.18 -1.52 16.36
CA ASP A 562 88.68 -0.44 17.22
C ASP A 562 89.29 0.74 16.45
N GLU A 563 89.19 1.95 16.99
CA GLU A 563 90.36 2.68 17.49
C GLU A 563 90.00 4.00 18.21
N THR A 564 90.68 4.16 19.34
CA THR A 564 90.73 5.25 20.29
C THR A 564 91.25 6.56 19.67
N LEU A 565 90.65 7.72 19.96
CA LEU A 565 91.43 8.94 20.19
C LEU A 565 90.70 9.97 21.06
N ILE A 566 91.40 10.35 22.12
CA ILE A 566 91.10 11.39 23.11
C ILE A 566 91.53 12.74 22.54
N LEU A 567 90.77 13.83 22.73
CA LEU A 567 91.28 15.04 23.39
C LEU A 567 90.22 16.13 23.58
N GLU A 568 90.22 16.66 24.79
CA GLU A 568 89.46 17.79 25.32
C GLU A 568 89.86 19.12 24.68
N THR A 569 88.97 20.11 24.69
CA THR A 569 89.35 21.50 24.98
C THR A 569 88.19 22.34 25.51
N GLN A 570 88.54 23.16 26.50
CA GLN A 570 87.71 23.95 27.42
C GLN A 570 87.18 25.26 26.79
N THR A 571 86.08 25.84 27.32
CA THR A 571 86.03 27.16 28.01
C THR A 571 84.61 27.77 28.12
N SER A 572 84.12 27.86 29.37
CA SER A 572 83.42 28.97 30.10
C SER A 572 82.23 29.77 29.48
N PRO A 573 81.53 30.64 30.24
CA PRO A 573 80.24 30.31 30.88
C PRO A 573 79.10 31.27 30.48
N THR A 574 77.90 30.76 30.21
CA THR A 574 76.73 31.64 30.04
C THR A 574 75.51 31.08 30.78
N LYS A 575 75.01 31.85 31.75
CA LYS A 575 73.74 31.63 32.43
C LYS A 575 72.64 31.47 31.37
N LEU A 576 71.99 30.31 31.32
CA LEU A 576 70.76 30.10 30.56
C LEU A 576 69.69 29.43 31.41
N GLN A 577 68.49 30.00 31.34
CA GLN A 577 67.27 29.56 32.01
C GLN A 577 66.98 28.07 31.77
N LEU A 578 66.74 27.33 32.85
CA LEU A 578 66.22 25.96 32.81
C LEU A 578 64.81 25.96 32.18
N SER A 579 64.64 25.22 31.09
CA SER A 579 63.38 25.16 30.34
C SER A 579 62.37 24.19 30.98
N GLN A 580 61.08 24.54 30.91
CA GLN A 580 59.92 23.74 31.36
C GLN A 580 59.94 22.28 30.84
N TRP A 581 60.62 22.01 29.72
CA TRP A 581 60.79 20.70 29.12
C TRP A 581 61.53 19.69 29.99
N GLN A 582 62.47 20.13 30.83
CA GLN A 582 63.18 19.22 31.75
C GLN A 582 62.33 18.81 32.97
N LEU A 583 61.32 19.62 33.32
CA LEU A 583 60.35 19.29 34.38
C LEU A 583 59.28 18.32 33.87
N VAL A 584 58.84 18.48 32.62
CA VAL A 584 57.90 17.57 31.94
C VAL A 584 58.57 16.23 31.65
N SER A 585 59.83 16.23 31.19
CA SER A 585 60.55 14.98 30.89
C SER A 585 60.77 14.11 32.13
N ARG A 586 61.03 14.71 33.31
CA ARG A 586 61.14 13.97 34.58
C ARG A 586 59.81 13.38 35.06
N LYS A 587 58.69 14.07 34.86
CA LYS A 587 57.35 13.53 35.17
C LYS A 587 56.98 12.37 34.25
N VAL A 588 57.24 12.50 32.95
CA VAL A 588 56.97 11.44 31.95
C VAL A 588 57.86 10.22 32.19
N TRP A 589 59.15 10.41 32.51
CA TRP A 589 60.05 9.32 32.89
C TRP A 589 59.65 8.62 34.20
N GLY A 590 59.06 9.35 35.16
CA GLY A 590 58.51 8.77 36.39
C GLY A 590 57.31 7.85 36.13
N ILE A 591 56.41 8.24 35.23
CA ILE A 591 55.25 7.43 34.82
C ILE A 591 55.69 6.21 34.01
N LEU A 592 56.64 6.38 33.08
CA LEU A 592 57.20 5.27 32.28
C LEU A 592 57.94 4.24 33.14
N LYS A 593 58.66 4.65 34.20
CA LYS A 593 59.30 3.72 35.15
C LYS A 593 58.30 2.93 35.99
N GLN A 594 57.11 3.48 36.23
CA GLN A 594 56.04 2.81 36.97
C GLN A 594 55.11 1.98 36.06
N LEU A 595 55.19 2.15 34.74
CA LEU A 595 54.38 1.44 33.75
C LEU A 595 54.46 -0.10 33.89
N PRO A 596 55.62 -0.73 34.12
CA PRO A 596 55.68 -2.18 34.34
C PRO A 596 54.91 -2.62 35.59
N GLN A 597 54.90 -1.80 36.64
CA GLN A 597 54.15 -2.08 37.87
C GLN A 597 52.64 -1.87 37.68
N TYR A 598 52.23 -0.88 36.87
CA TYR A 598 50.82 -0.70 36.49
C TYR A 598 50.31 -1.85 35.62
N ILE A 599 51.10 -2.29 34.63
CA ILE A 599 50.76 -3.42 33.76
C ILE A 599 50.72 -4.72 34.57
N ALA A 600 51.66 -4.94 35.49
CA ALA A 600 51.65 -6.10 36.37
C ALA A 600 50.42 -6.11 37.31
N LYS A 601 50.08 -4.96 37.91
CA LYS A 601 48.93 -4.81 38.81
C LYS A 601 47.59 -4.92 38.07
N PHE A 602 47.51 -4.39 36.84
CA PHE A 602 46.35 -4.52 35.95
C PHE A 602 46.18 -5.96 35.47
N SER A 603 47.27 -6.62 35.09
CA SER A 603 47.26 -8.03 34.69
C SER A 603 46.89 -8.98 35.84
N SER A 604 47.25 -8.66 37.09
CA SER A 604 46.90 -9.48 38.25
C SER A 604 45.46 -9.26 38.74
N GLN A 605 44.91 -8.05 38.60
CA GLN A 605 43.53 -7.74 39.02
C GLN A 605 42.45 -8.02 37.96
N ASN A 606 42.80 -8.00 36.66
CA ASN A 606 41.84 -8.11 35.56
C ASN A 606 42.01 -9.38 34.70
N GLN A 607 42.61 -10.45 35.25
CA GLN A 607 42.79 -11.74 34.53
C GLN A 607 41.54 -12.23 33.78
N PRO A 608 40.32 -12.27 34.36
CA PRO A 608 39.14 -12.74 33.63
C PRO A 608 38.73 -11.82 32.47
N LEU A 609 39.02 -10.52 32.56
CA LEU A 609 38.68 -9.51 31.55
C LEU A 609 39.64 -9.56 30.36
N ILE A 610 40.94 -9.74 30.64
CA ILE A 610 41.97 -9.97 29.63
C ILE A 610 41.73 -11.31 28.93
N LEU A 611 41.41 -12.36 29.68
CA LEU A 611 41.07 -13.67 29.13
C LEU A 611 39.83 -13.58 28.23
N GLY A 612 38.81 -12.84 28.63
CA GLY A 612 37.61 -12.58 27.82
C GLY A 612 37.90 -11.84 26.52
N ILE A 613 38.75 -10.82 26.53
CA ILE A 613 39.17 -10.09 25.32
C ILE A 613 39.98 -10.99 24.40
N ILE A 614 40.91 -11.79 24.94
CA ILE A 614 41.69 -12.75 24.15
C ILE A 614 40.78 -13.82 23.54
N LEU A 615 39.80 -14.33 24.28
CA LEU A 615 38.80 -15.28 23.76
C LEU A 615 37.93 -14.65 22.68
N MET A 616 37.50 -13.40 22.85
CA MET A 616 36.72 -12.68 21.84
C MET A 616 37.52 -12.47 20.55
N ILE A 617 38.80 -12.08 20.67
CA ILE A 617 39.70 -11.95 19.53
C ILE A 617 39.94 -13.31 18.87
N ALA A 618 40.15 -14.37 19.66
CA ALA A 618 40.30 -15.73 19.15
C ALA A 618 39.05 -16.19 18.39
N VAL A 619 37.85 -15.95 18.92
CA VAL A 619 36.57 -16.26 18.25
C VAL A 619 36.45 -15.49 16.94
N LEU A 620 36.75 -14.19 16.92
CA LEU A 620 36.70 -13.38 15.69
C LEU A 620 37.70 -13.87 14.64
N ILE A 621 38.90 -14.29 15.05
CA ILE A 621 39.90 -14.88 14.16
C ILE A 621 39.41 -16.24 13.63
N THR A 622 38.86 -17.10 14.50
CA THR A 622 38.28 -18.40 14.10
C THR A 622 37.15 -18.21 13.11
N VAL A 623 36.23 -17.26 13.34
CA VAL A 623 35.14 -16.96 12.40
C VAL A 623 35.70 -16.47 11.06
N LYS A 624 36.70 -15.58 11.06
CA LYS A 624 37.36 -15.13 9.82
C LYS A 624 38.04 -16.27 9.08
N LEU A 625 38.71 -17.19 9.79
CA LEU A 625 39.35 -18.36 9.20
C LEU A 625 38.32 -19.33 8.61
N VAL A 626 37.19 -19.55 9.30
CA VAL A 626 36.08 -20.37 8.79
C VAL A 626 35.46 -19.74 7.54
N ILE A 627 35.25 -18.42 7.52
CA ILE A 627 34.74 -17.72 6.33
C ILE A 627 35.74 -17.80 5.17
N ALA A 628 37.04 -17.62 5.44
CA ALA A 628 38.07 -17.75 4.42
C ALA A 628 38.14 -19.19 3.86
N LEU A 629 38.00 -20.20 4.73
CA LEU A 629 37.95 -21.60 4.34
C LEU A 629 36.69 -21.89 3.51
N LEU A 630 35.51 -21.39 3.91
CA LEU A 630 34.27 -21.54 3.17
C LEU A 630 34.33 -20.87 1.80
N ASN A 631 34.93 -19.69 1.71
CA ASN A 631 35.16 -19.01 0.43
C ASN A 631 36.12 -19.82 -0.46
N ALA A 632 37.22 -20.34 0.09
CA ALA A 632 38.15 -21.20 -0.65
C ALA A 632 37.50 -22.52 -1.11
N ILE A 633 36.61 -23.09 -0.29
CA ILE A 633 35.81 -24.28 -0.61
C ILE A 633 34.80 -23.99 -1.73
N ASN A 634 34.20 -22.79 -1.74
CA ASN A 634 33.28 -22.33 -2.79
C ASN A 634 33.97 -21.99 -4.11
N GLU A 635 35.27 -21.70 -4.09
CA GLU A 635 36.10 -21.53 -5.29
C GLU A 635 36.45 -22.87 -5.97
N ILE A 636 36.21 -24.02 -5.33
CA ILE A 636 36.36 -25.33 -5.95
C ILE A 636 35.21 -25.52 -6.96
N PRO A 637 35.48 -25.42 -8.27
CA PRO A 637 34.45 -25.66 -9.26
C PRO A 637 34.06 -27.13 -9.15
N LEU A 638 32.76 -27.40 -8.97
CA LEU A 638 32.07 -28.70 -8.76
C LEU A 638 31.54 -28.95 -7.34
N LEU A 639 32.06 -28.31 -6.29
CA LEU A 639 31.59 -28.63 -4.93
C LEU A 639 30.15 -28.16 -4.63
N PRO A 640 29.72 -26.94 -5.05
CA PRO A 640 28.32 -26.53 -4.92
C PRO A 640 27.37 -27.48 -5.66
N PHE A 641 27.77 -27.93 -6.86
CA PHE A 641 27.02 -28.90 -7.65
C PHE A 641 26.92 -30.27 -6.95
N VAL A 642 28.00 -30.75 -6.32
CA VAL A 642 27.97 -32.00 -5.54
C VAL A 642 27.05 -31.88 -4.33
N PHE A 643 27.09 -30.78 -3.57
CA PHE A 643 26.20 -30.59 -2.44
C PHE A 643 24.74 -30.44 -2.85
N GLU A 644 24.46 -29.76 -3.96
CA GLU A 644 23.14 -29.66 -4.55
C GLU A 644 22.62 -31.05 -4.96
N LEU A 645 23.47 -31.85 -5.60
CA LEU A 645 23.12 -33.21 -6.02
C LEU A 645 22.91 -34.15 -4.82
N VAL A 646 23.70 -34.01 -3.76
CA VAL A 646 23.50 -34.72 -2.48
C VAL A 646 22.19 -34.28 -1.82
N GLY A 647 21.89 -32.98 -1.82
CA GLY A 647 20.65 -32.43 -1.29
C GLY A 647 19.42 -32.95 -2.03
N ILE A 648 19.43 -32.92 -3.37
CA ILE A 648 18.37 -33.46 -4.22
C ILE A 648 18.21 -34.96 -4.00
N SER A 649 19.33 -35.70 -3.90
CA SER A 649 19.31 -37.15 -3.65
C SER A 649 18.73 -37.48 -2.27
N TYR A 650 19.08 -36.71 -1.24
CA TYR A 650 18.56 -36.89 0.11
C TYR A 650 17.07 -36.55 0.18
N VAL A 651 16.62 -35.46 -0.45
CA VAL A 651 15.20 -35.08 -0.53
C VAL A 651 14.41 -36.17 -1.24
N GLY A 652 14.90 -36.68 -2.37
CA GLY A 652 14.28 -37.79 -3.09
C GLY A 652 14.18 -39.06 -2.24
N TRP A 653 15.27 -39.42 -1.53
CA TRP A 653 15.27 -40.53 -0.59
C TRP A 653 14.28 -40.31 0.58
N PHE A 654 14.25 -39.11 1.16
CA PHE A 654 13.39 -38.76 2.29
C PHE A 654 11.91 -38.84 1.92
N ILE A 655 11.54 -38.28 0.76
CA ILE A 655 10.17 -38.38 0.22
C ILE A 655 9.80 -39.85 0.03
N SER A 656 10.67 -40.63 -0.62
CA SER A 656 10.45 -42.05 -0.87
C SER A 656 10.28 -42.85 0.41
N ARG A 657 11.12 -42.58 1.42
CA ARG A 657 11.19 -43.35 2.67
C ARG A 657 10.07 -43.01 3.63
N TYR A 658 9.71 -41.74 3.75
CA TYR A 658 8.83 -41.25 4.82
C TYR A 658 7.50 -40.68 4.33
N LEU A 659 7.44 -40.10 3.12
CA LEU A 659 6.25 -39.36 2.68
C LEU A 659 5.33 -40.13 1.74
N LEU A 660 5.77 -41.20 1.08
CA LEU A 660 4.91 -41.96 0.15
C LEU A 660 3.89 -42.88 0.85
N LYS A 661 4.30 -43.60 1.90
CA LYS A 661 3.43 -44.58 2.59
C LYS A 661 2.85 -44.00 3.89
N ALA A 662 1.54 -44.21 4.12
CA ALA A 662 0.85 -43.72 5.32
C ALA A 662 1.47 -44.21 6.63
N SER A 663 1.91 -45.48 6.67
CA SER A 663 2.58 -46.05 7.85
C SER A 663 3.94 -45.41 8.14
N ALA A 664 4.69 -45.01 7.11
CA ALA A 664 5.98 -44.34 7.25
C ALA A 664 5.84 -42.87 7.68
N ARG A 665 4.76 -42.20 7.26
CA ARG A 665 4.41 -40.86 7.76
C ARG A 665 4.12 -40.89 9.27
N GLN A 666 3.41 -41.92 9.74
CA GLN A 666 3.13 -42.08 11.16
C GLN A 666 4.41 -42.37 11.98
N GLU A 667 5.34 -43.17 11.44
CA GLU A 667 6.66 -43.40 12.06
C GLU A 667 7.45 -42.10 12.20
N LEU A 668 7.47 -41.26 11.17
CA LEU A 668 8.16 -39.96 11.19
C LEU A 668 7.58 -39.02 12.25
N VAL A 669 6.25 -38.90 12.32
CA VAL A 669 5.56 -38.07 13.33
C VAL A 669 5.89 -38.55 14.75
N ASN A 670 5.90 -39.86 14.98
CA ASN A 670 6.26 -40.42 16.29
C ASN A 670 7.72 -40.13 16.67
N ARG A 671 8.66 -40.19 15.73
CA ARG A 671 10.07 -39.83 15.96
C ARG A 671 10.24 -38.35 16.27
N ILE A 672 9.53 -37.46 15.58
CA ILE A 672 9.55 -36.02 15.84
C ILE A 672 9.05 -35.73 17.26
N HIS A 673 7.94 -36.36 17.67
CA HIS A 673 7.44 -36.22 19.04
C HIS A 673 8.38 -36.80 20.10
N SER A 674 9.10 -37.87 19.80
CA SER A 674 10.14 -38.43 20.69
C SER A 674 11.31 -37.45 20.88
N LEU A 675 11.80 -36.88 19.78
CA LEU A 675 12.87 -35.87 19.81
C LEU A 675 12.45 -34.59 20.55
N GLN A 676 11.20 -34.14 20.35
CA GLN A 676 10.67 -33.01 21.10
C GLN A 676 10.65 -33.27 22.62
N LYS A 677 10.35 -34.50 23.05
CA LYS A 677 10.37 -34.90 24.47
C LYS A 677 11.77 -35.09 25.06
N GLU A 678 12.79 -35.22 24.22
CA GLU A 678 14.19 -35.29 24.66
C GLU A 678 14.83 -33.90 24.77
N ILE A 679 14.29 -32.91 24.04
CA ILE A 679 14.80 -31.53 23.98
C ILE A 679 14.07 -30.59 24.96
N VAL A 680 12.78 -30.86 25.24
CA VAL A 680 11.98 -30.20 26.29
C VAL A 680 12.03 -31.04 27.55
#